data_AF-A0A0Q5LQ11-F1
#
_entry.id   AF-A0A0Q5LQ11-F1
#
_cell.length_a   1.000
_cell.length_b   1.000
_cell.length_c   1.000
_cell.angle_alpha   90.00
_cell.angle_beta   90.00
_cell.angle_gamma   90.00
#
_symmetry.space_group_name_H-M   'P 1'
#
loop_
_entity.id
_entity.type
_entity.pdbx_description
1 polymer ?
#
loop_
_entity_poly.entity_id
_entity_poly.type
_entity_poly.pdbx_seq_one_letter_code
_entity_poly.pdbx_strand_id
1 'polypeptide(L)'
;MVMLVAVLVAAGTLVAVQPPGAARAASFEPGNIISDQNFYDANAMSQAQIQSFLEAQVPSCGNGNCLRGKRTDTTSRPADAMCGVYQGAASELTSSIIYKVQQACSISAKVLLVTLQKEQTLITATAPSDARIDRAMGYACPDDVSRPGYCDPAYAGLYNQIYRAAWQLKRYGNPAGTSNYFTWYPVGQVAQVRYNPNAACGSSGVYISNKATAALYYYTPYQPNAAALANMTGTGDSCSAYGNRNFWRFYTSWFGATTGPTSPFGNVESVTTGVGSLRVTGWTIDPDDMRAALAVHVYIDGVGAGAVTANASRPDVGAIHTAAGAGHGFDASFGIAGGRHEVCVFFINVGGGGNTSSCSTVTVPTGNPFGYLDSAVVNGNAVTVKGWSIDPDTRAPIDVHLYANGQATVVRADEERPDVGRAYSAYGSAHGYEQELTLAAGSWNICAFGINAGGGDANTVLGCQTVVVTGTPTDQGRTPRGNFEELTATAGTVALKGWALDPDTTAPVSLTVTVGGTKSTVVADAVRADVGSAFPGSGDRHGFQASLAAPSGSQQVCITAVNDGRGGDVSLGCRTVTVPSSVPVDRGRTPFGNFESAAASGGAVTVAGWAIDPDTAKPLQVHVYVGSAATAIVADVSRPDVAAAYPASGDRHGFSATLPAGTGSQNVCAFAINDGAGANTVLGCKTVTVTSTAPVGNVESVSGAAGSVSATGWMVSPGSPDAVPVHVYVDGVGTPFTADLDRPDVGAAYPALGSRHGFSATVPVAAGAHTVCVWGLDVRGGQHRQFGCWRVTSS
;
A
#
# COMPACT_ATOMS: atom_id res chain seq x y z
N MET A 1 -33.91 -38.25 51.59
CA MET A 1 -32.64 -38.58 50.91
C MET A 1 -32.50 -37.61 49.73
N VAL A 2 -32.19 -36.36 50.05
CA VAL A 2 -30.96 -35.62 49.69
C VAL A 2 -30.87 -35.25 48.20
N MET A 3 -31.31 -34.03 47.91
CA MET A 3 -31.03 -33.23 46.71
C MET A 3 -29.52 -32.95 46.65
N LEU A 4 -28.86 -33.33 45.56
CA LEU A 4 -27.47 -32.94 45.28
C LEU A 4 -27.47 -31.58 44.58
N VAL A 5 -27.06 -30.54 45.32
CA VAL A 5 -26.76 -29.21 44.77
C VAL A 5 -25.33 -29.23 44.25
N ALA A 6 -25.15 -29.14 42.93
CA ALA A 6 -23.84 -28.94 42.32
C ALA A 6 -23.43 -27.46 42.50
N VAL A 7 -22.50 -27.22 43.41
CA VAL A 7 -21.85 -25.92 43.62
C VAL A 7 -20.85 -25.71 42.47
N LEU A 8 -21.16 -24.78 41.55
CA LEU A 8 -20.16 -24.25 40.62
C LEU A 8 -19.17 -23.38 41.39
N VAL A 9 -17.95 -23.87 41.55
CA VAL A 9 -16.80 -23.07 42.01
C VAL A 9 -16.39 -22.17 40.84
N ALA A 10 -16.70 -20.87 40.95
CA ALA A 10 -16.17 -19.86 40.04
C ALA A 10 -14.65 -19.76 40.27
N ALA A 11 -13.87 -20.30 39.34
CA ALA A 11 -12.43 -20.05 39.27
C ALA A 11 -12.22 -18.59 38.88
N GLY A 12 -12.05 -17.72 39.87
CA GLY A 12 -11.63 -16.34 39.67
C GLY A 12 -10.25 -16.33 39.02
N THR A 13 -10.19 -15.93 37.76
CA THR A 13 -8.93 -15.63 37.07
C THR A 13 -8.23 -14.49 37.81
N LEU A 14 -7.14 -14.82 38.49
CA LEU A 14 -6.19 -13.84 39.02
C LEU A 14 -5.60 -13.09 37.83
N VAL A 15 -6.07 -11.85 37.61
CA VAL A 15 -5.39 -10.90 36.75
C VAL A 15 -4.05 -10.61 37.41
N ALA A 16 -2.97 -11.08 36.82
CA ALA A 16 -1.63 -10.72 37.23
C ALA A 16 -1.43 -9.22 36.95
N VAL A 17 -1.53 -8.40 37.99
CA VAL A 17 -1.14 -6.99 37.94
C VAL A 17 0.37 -6.96 37.73
N GLN A 18 0.80 -6.54 36.54
CA GLN A 18 2.22 -6.27 36.28
C GLN A 18 2.72 -5.26 37.33
N PRO A 19 3.91 -5.47 37.92
CA PRO A 19 4.49 -4.48 38.83
C PRO A 19 4.73 -3.17 38.06
N PRO A 20 4.47 -2.00 38.66
CA PRO A 20 4.70 -0.72 37.99
C PRO A 20 6.17 -0.61 37.56
N GLY A 21 6.40 -0.31 36.28
CA GLY A 21 7.73 -0.10 35.72
C GLY A 21 8.41 1.12 36.33
N ALA A 22 9.75 1.07 36.45
CA ALA A 22 10.53 2.19 36.96
C ALA A 22 10.33 3.45 36.09
N ALA A 23 10.02 4.57 36.73
CA ALA A 23 9.89 5.87 36.08
C ALA A 23 11.17 6.23 35.27
N ARG A 24 11.04 6.37 33.94
CA ARG A 24 12.12 6.79 33.05
C ARG A 24 11.98 8.28 32.71
N ALA A 25 13.11 8.98 32.66
CA ALA A 25 13.17 10.43 32.35
C ALA A 25 12.48 10.79 31.02
N ALA A 26 12.56 9.90 30.03
CA ALA A 26 11.99 10.10 28.69
C ALA A 26 10.45 10.12 28.66
N SER A 27 9.78 9.69 29.73
CA SER A 27 8.31 9.58 29.78
C SER A 27 7.64 10.74 30.50
N PHE A 28 8.41 11.74 30.99
CA PHE A 28 7.85 12.93 31.60
C PHE A 28 7.49 13.96 30.53
N GLU A 29 6.20 14.28 30.43
CA GLU A 29 5.70 15.34 29.54
C GLU A 29 5.36 16.60 30.34
N PRO A 30 6.11 17.71 30.19
CA PRO A 30 5.85 18.94 30.94
C PRO A 30 4.44 19.51 30.69
N GLY A 31 3.88 19.26 29.51
CA GLY A 31 2.55 19.71 29.10
C GLY A 31 1.39 18.83 29.54
N ASN A 32 1.67 17.62 30.01
CA ASN A 32 0.68 16.60 30.32
C ASN A 32 1.15 15.74 31.51
N ILE A 33 1.40 16.38 32.65
CA ILE A 33 1.97 15.72 33.84
C ILE A 33 1.05 14.61 34.34
N ILE A 34 -0.26 14.83 34.28
CA ILE A 34 -1.31 13.89 34.67
C ILE A 34 -2.59 14.25 33.90
N SER A 35 -3.37 13.24 33.52
CA SER A 35 -4.65 13.46 32.81
C SER A 35 -5.73 14.02 33.73
N ASP A 36 -6.67 14.80 33.19
CA ASP A 36 -7.85 15.28 33.92
C ASP A 36 -8.65 14.11 34.52
N GLN A 37 -8.76 12.99 33.78
CA GLN A 37 -9.44 11.78 34.24
C GLN A 37 -8.80 11.24 35.53
N ASN A 38 -7.48 11.02 35.54
CA ASN A 38 -6.79 10.51 36.74
C ASN A 38 -6.74 11.52 37.89
N PHE A 39 -6.80 12.82 37.59
CA PHE A 39 -6.66 13.88 38.59
C PHE A 39 -7.97 14.19 39.31
N TYR A 40 -9.07 14.27 38.58
CA TYR A 40 -10.39 14.66 39.08
C TYR A 40 -11.33 13.46 39.33
N ASP A 41 -10.80 12.23 39.34
CA ASP A 41 -11.57 11.02 39.64
C ASP A 41 -12.01 10.96 41.11
N ALA A 42 -13.29 11.23 41.35
CA ALA A 42 -13.89 11.15 42.68
C ALA A 42 -13.92 9.72 43.24
N ASN A 43 -13.76 8.69 42.42
CA ASN A 43 -13.87 7.28 42.80
C ASN A 43 -12.53 6.53 42.72
N ALA A 44 -11.40 7.25 42.66
CA ALA A 44 -10.08 6.67 42.40
C ALA A 44 -9.64 5.59 43.39
N MET A 45 -10.03 5.71 44.66
CA MET A 45 -9.82 4.70 45.69
C MET A 45 -10.99 4.68 46.68
N SER A 46 -11.37 3.49 47.15
CA SER A 46 -12.23 3.33 48.32
C SER A 46 -11.47 3.64 49.61
N GLN A 47 -12.18 3.97 50.70
CA GLN A 47 -11.56 4.17 52.01
C GLN A 47 -10.67 2.98 52.43
N ALA A 48 -11.12 1.74 52.17
CA ALA A 48 -10.37 0.53 52.51
C ALA A 48 -9.07 0.41 51.70
N GLN A 49 -9.09 0.77 50.41
CA GLN A 49 -7.89 0.80 49.58
C GLN A 49 -6.90 1.87 50.06
N ILE A 50 -7.39 3.05 50.46
CA ILE A 50 -6.54 4.11 51.01
C ILE A 50 -5.89 3.65 52.32
N GLN A 51 -6.66 3.04 53.22
CA GLN A 51 -6.13 2.50 54.48
C GLN A 51 -5.05 1.45 54.22
N SER A 52 -5.33 0.48 53.35
CA SER A 52 -4.38 -0.58 53.01
C SER A 52 -3.09 -0.02 52.41
N PHE A 53 -3.20 1.00 51.56
CA PHE A 53 -2.04 1.70 51.00
C PHE A 53 -1.18 2.36 52.09
N LEU A 54 -1.79 3.11 53.00
CA LEU A 54 -1.06 3.78 54.09
C LEU A 54 -0.35 2.79 55.02
N GLU A 55 -0.98 1.65 55.31
CA GLU A 55 -0.39 0.59 56.14
C GLU A 55 0.77 -0.11 55.45
N ALA A 56 0.67 -0.33 54.13
CA ALA A 56 1.73 -0.91 53.33
C ALA A 56 2.97 0.00 53.24
N GLN A 57 2.79 1.32 53.16
CA GLN A 57 3.91 2.28 53.09
C GLN A 57 4.67 2.41 54.41
N VAL A 58 4.01 2.22 55.55
CA VAL A 58 4.61 2.33 56.89
C VAL A 58 4.20 1.12 57.74
N PRO A 59 4.89 -0.04 57.65
CA PRO A 59 4.50 -1.25 58.39
C PRO A 59 4.59 -1.12 59.91
N SER A 60 5.45 -0.23 60.42
CA SER A 60 5.59 0.07 61.84
C SER A 60 5.71 1.59 62.05
N CYS A 61 5.07 2.08 63.12
CA CYS A 61 4.99 3.50 63.42
C CYS A 61 5.66 3.82 64.76
N GLY A 62 6.51 4.85 64.75
CA GLY A 62 7.30 5.29 65.90
C GLY A 62 6.63 6.34 66.78
N ASN A 63 5.49 6.93 66.38
CA ASN A 63 4.71 7.84 67.23
C ASN A 63 3.23 7.92 66.79
N GLY A 64 2.38 8.71 67.48
CA GLY A 64 0.96 8.82 67.13
C GLY A 64 0.64 9.52 65.79
N ASN A 65 1.65 9.94 65.02
CA ASN A 65 1.48 10.82 63.86
C ASN A 65 1.60 10.14 62.49
N CYS A 66 1.92 8.85 62.39
CA CYS A 66 1.92 8.20 61.08
C CYS A 66 0.50 8.18 60.50
N LEU A 67 0.38 8.56 59.23
CA LEU A 67 -0.91 8.69 58.56
C LEU A 67 -1.74 7.39 58.57
N ARG A 68 -1.09 6.22 58.60
CA ARG A 68 -1.79 4.92 58.71
C ARG A 68 -2.71 4.78 59.92
N GLY A 69 -2.38 5.45 61.03
CA GLY A 69 -3.09 5.31 62.31
C GLY A 69 -3.54 6.64 62.91
N LYS A 70 -3.13 7.77 62.34
CA LYS A 70 -3.52 9.10 62.81
C LYS A 70 -5.03 9.28 62.69
N ARG A 71 -5.62 9.72 63.80
CA ARG A 71 -7.03 10.10 63.92
C ARG A 71 -7.15 11.59 64.21
N THR A 72 -8.17 12.23 63.66
CA THR A 72 -8.42 13.67 63.78
C THR A 72 -9.92 13.91 63.90
N ASP A 73 -10.33 14.77 64.83
CA ASP A 73 -11.71 15.29 64.85
C ASP A 73 -11.91 16.26 63.69
N THR A 74 -12.99 16.08 62.93
CA THR A 74 -13.30 16.93 61.79
C THR A 74 -14.64 17.63 61.97
N THR A 75 -14.81 18.75 61.28
CA THR A 75 -16.05 19.54 61.30
C THR A 75 -16.77 19.45 59.96
N SER A 76 -18.11 19.55 59.96
CA SER A 76 -18.87 19.59 58.72
C SER A 76 -18.62 20.89 57.96
N ARG A 77 -18.58 20.81 56.62
CA ARG A 77 -18.46 21.97 55.72
C ARG A 77 -19.58 21.94 54.69
N PRO A 78 -20.27 23.07 54.44
CA PRO A 78 -21.30 23.15 53.40
C PRO A 78 -20.67 23.01 52.01
N ALA A 79 -21.50 22.69 51.01
CA ALA A 79 -21.09 22.69 49.62
C ALA A 79 -20.83 24.12 49.12
N ASP A 80 -19.89 24.27 48.19
CA ASP A 80 -19.63 25.46 47.40
C ASP A 80 -19.28 25.08 45.94
N ALA A 81 -18.77 26.05 45.16
CA ALA A 81 -18.41 25.83 43.76
C ALA A 81 -17.23 24.87 43.52
N MET A 82 -16.43 24.58 44.56
CA MET A 82 -15.23 23.73 44.46
C MET A 82 -15.50 22.32 44.99
N CYS A 83 -16.22 22.23 46.12
CA CYS A 83 -16.49 20.96 46.80
C CYS A 83 -17.94 20.86 47.26
N GLY A 84 -18.49 19.64 47.22
CA GLY A 84 -19.74 19.26 47.89
C GLY A 84 -19.62 19.26 49.42
N VAL A 85 -20.71 18.87 50.08
CA VAL A 85 -20.79 18.80 51.54
C VAL A 85 -19.77 17.81 52.10
N TYR A 86 -18.96 18.24 53.07
CA TYR A 86 -18.16 17.34 53.91
C TYR A 86 -18.89 17.13 55.23
N GLN A 87 -19.17 15.88 55.60
CA GLN A 87 -19.76 15.56 56.91
C GLN A 87 -18.67 15.18 57.90
N GLY A 88 -18.51 16.03 58.92
CA GLY A 88 -17.52 15.84 59.99
C GLY A 88 -17.88 14.71 60.93
N ALA A 89 -16.87 14.17 61.61
CA ALA A 89 -17.02 13.17 62.65
C ALA A 89 -15.86 13.24 63.65
N ALA A 90 -16.06 12.69 64.85
CA ALA A 90 -15.00 12.54 65.83
C ALA A 90 -14.05 11.40 65.46
N SER A 91 -12.76 11.57 65.74
CA SER A 91 -11.72 10.54 65.68
C SER A 91 -11.60 9.84 64.32
N GLU A 92 -11.74 10.59 63.22
CA GLU A 92 -11.67 10.04 61.86
C GLU A 92 -10.25 9.58 61.52
N LEU A 93 -10.13 8.38 60.95
CA LEU A 93 -8.88 7.93 60.36
C LEU A 93 -8.50 8.82 59.16
N THR A 94 -7.21 9.01 58.95
CA THR A 94 -6.68 9.73 57.78
C THR A 94 -7.24 9.18 56.46
N SER A 95 -7.39 7.85 56.34
CA SER A 95 -8.00 7.21 55.17
C SER A 95 -9.45 7.64 54.93
N SER A 96 -10.23 7.82 56.00
CA SER A 96 -11.61 8.31 55.93
C SER A 96 -11.65 9.79 55.52
N ILE A 97 -10.76 10.62 56.07
CA ILE A 97 -10.63 12.02 55.69
C ILE A 97 -10.30 12.15 54.19
N ILE A 98 -9.30 11.43 53.70
CA ILE A 98 -8.91 11.46 52.28
C ILE A 98 -10.07 10.99 51.39
N TYR A 99 -10.75 9.90 51.76
CA TYR A 99 -11.91 9.40 51.01
C TYR A 99 -13.05 10.42 50.94
N LYS A 100 -13.42 11.02 52.08
CA LYS A 100 -14.47 12.04 52.14
C LYS A 100 -14.10 13.30 51.36
N VAL A 101 -12.84 13.74 51.41
CA VAL A 101 -12.36 14.87 50.61
C VAL A 101 -12.35 14.54 49.11
N GLN A 102 -11.93 13.34 48.74
CA GLN A 102 -11.97 12.86 47.35
C GLN A 102 -13.39 12.95 46.79
N GLN A 103 -14.36 12.45 47.54
CA GLN A 103 -15.78 12.46 47.15
C GLN A 103 -16.36 13.87 47.12
N ALA A 104 -16.10 14.68 48.16
CA ALA A 104 -16.63 16.04 48.23
C ALA A 104 -16.04 16.94 47.14
N CYS A 105 -14.74 16.93 46.91
CA CYS A 105 -14.08 17.86 45.99
C CYS A 105 -13.89 17.31 44.57
N SER A 106 -14.16 16.01 44.34
CA SER A 106 -13.82 15.32 43.08
C SER A 106 -12.34 15.52 42.71
N ILE A 107 -11.46 15.19 43.65
CA ILE A 107 -10.01 15.13 43.48
C ILE A 107 -9.56 13.74 43.89
N SER A 108 -8.86 13.05 43.02
CA SER A 108 -8.42 11.67 43.22
C SER A 108 -7.63 11.47 44.52
N ALA A 109 -7.98 10.45 45.31
CA ALA A 109 -7.23 10.12 46.53
C ALA A 109 -5.76 9.81 46.21
N LYS A 110 -5.46 9.27 45.03
CA LYS A 110 -4.08 9.04 44.56
C LYS A 110 -3.31 10.37 44.46
N VAL A 111 -3.94 11.43 43.95
CA VAL A 111 -3.35 12.79 43.88
C VAL A 111 -3.13 13.36 45.28
N LEU A 112 -4.08 13.19 46.20
CA LEU A 112 -3.96 13.66 47.58
C LEU A 112 -2.80 12.95 48.30
N LEU A 113 -2.70 11.62 48.16
CA LEU A 113 -1.62 10.81 48.74
C LEU A 113 -0.24 11.22 48.19
N VAL A 114 -0.13 11.38 46.86
CA VAL A 114 1.13 11.84 46.23
C VAL A 114 1.51 13.23 46.70
N THR A 115 0.54 14.13 46.84
CA THR A 115 0.80 15.49 47.31
C THR A 115 1.26 15.50 48.77
N LEU A 116 0.64 14.72 49.66
CA LEU A 116 1.10 14.55 51.05
C LEU A 116 2.56 14.08 51.14
N GLN A 117 2.97 13.20 50.22
CA GLN A 117 4.36 12.76 50.13
C GLN A 117 5.28 13.83 49.57
N LYS A 118 4.89 14.45 48.45
CA LYS A 118 5.69 15.48 47.78
C LYS A 118 5.97 16.66 48.71
N GLU A 119 4.96 17.10 49.46
CA GLU A 119 5.02 18.35 50.23
C GLU A 119 5.69 18.15 51.59
N GLN A 120 5.41 17.05 52.30
CA GLN A 120 5.91 16.86 53.67
C GLN A 120 6.51 15.46 53.94
N THR A 121 6.67 14.62 52.92
CA THR A 121 7.16 13.22 53.05
C THR A 121 6.32 12.39 54.03
N LEU A 122 5.02 12.68 54.13
CA LEU A 122 4.17 12.12 55.20
C LEU A 122 3.71 10.69 54.95
N ILE A 123 3.66 10.23 53.69
CA ILE A 123 3.17 8.88 53.37
C ILE A 123 4.15 7.80 53.85
N THR A 124 5.45 8.09 53.79
CA THR A 124 6.53 7.12 54.11
C THR A 124 7.20 7.38 55.46
N ALA A 125 6.82 8.45 56.17
CA ALA A 125 7.45 8.81 57.44
C ALA A 125 6.97 7.91 58.60
N THR A 126 7.93 7.32 59.32
CA THR A 126 7.69 6.44 60.47
C THR A 126 7.51 7.18 61.80
N ALA A 127 7.91 8.45 61.90
CA ALA A 127 7.67 9.29 63.09
C ALA A 127 7.49 10.78 62.71
N PRO A 128 6.36 11.17 62.11
CA PRO A 128 6.12 12.56 61.73
C PRO A 128 6.02 13.49 62.95
N SER A 129 6.56 14.69 62.84
CA SER A 129 6.44 15.73 63.88
C SER A 129 5.09 16.44 63.76
N ASP A 130 4.56 16.98 64.85
CA ASP A 130 3.31 17.76 64.83
C ASP A 130 3.37 18.90 63.81
N ALA A 131 4.51 19.60 63.75
CA ALA A 131 4.73 20.66 62.79
C ALA A 131 4.58 20.21 61.31
N ARG A 132 4.89 18.94 60.98
CA ARG A 132 4.67 18.41 59.61
C ARG A 132 3.20 18.07 59.37
N ILE A 133 2.49 17.60 60.40
CA ILE A 133 1.06 17.34 60.34
C ILE A 133 0.28 18.65 60.18
N ASP A 134 0.71 19.72 60.85
CA ASP A 134 0.03 21.01 60.77
C ASP A 134 0.11 21.66 59.40
N ARG A 135 1.15 21.34 58.61
CA ARG A 135 1.37 21.84 57.25
C ARG A 135 1.35 20.73 56.19
N ALA A 136 0.56 19.68 56.43
CA ALA A 136 0.63 18.41 55.71
C ALA A 136 0.68 18.50 54.17
N MET A 137 0.08 19.54 53.57
CA MET A 137 0.10 19.74 52.12
C MET A 137 0.68 21.10 51.71
N GLY A 138 1.21 21.90 52.64
CA GLY A 138 1.76 23.23 52.34
C GLY A 138 0.72 24.27 51.93
N TYR A 139 -0.57 24.04 52.18
CA TYR A 139 -1.61 25.02 51.86
C TYR A 139 -1.52 26.21 52.81
N ALA A 140 -1.57 27.43 52.24
CA ALA A 140 -1.41 28.70 52.94
C ALA A 140 -0.09 28.84 53.73
N CYS A 141 0.97 28.24 53.19
CA CYS A 141 2.35 28.39 53.64
C CYS A 141 3.15 29.16 52.55
N PRO A 142 2.98 30.48 52.42
CA PRO A 142 3.68 31.25 51.40
C PRO A 142 5.19 31.27 51.66
N ASP A 143 5.96 31.27 50.58
CA ASP A 143 7.41 31.51 50.60
C ASP A 143 7.68 33.01 50.84
N ASP A 144 7.34 33.50 52.04
CA ASP A 144 7.54 34.88 52.47
C ASP A 144 8.93 35.03 53.13
N VAL A 145 9.83 35.72 52.43
CA VAL A 145 11.18 36.03 52.94
C VAL A 145 11.16 36.91 54.20
N SER A 146 10.09 37.68 54.43
CA SER A 146 9.89 38.49 55.63
C SER A 146 9.32 37.69 56.81
N ARG A 147 8.77 36.49 56.54
CA ARG A 147 8.26 35.56 57.55
C ARG A 147 8.62 34.12 57.19
N PRO A 148 9.92 33.75 57.21
CA PRO A 148 10.38 32.44 56.73
C PRO A 148 9.66 31.29 57.44
N GLY A 149 9.02 30.41 56.67
CA GLY A 149 8.31 29.24 57.20
C GLY A 149 6.95 29.54 57.84
N TYR A 150 6.40 30.75 57.66
CA TYR A 150 5.05 31.07 58.09
C TYR A 150 4.00 30.27 57.31
N CYS A 151 3.09 29.65 58.06
CA CYS A 151 1.84 29.11 57.55
C CYS A 151 0.70 29.74 58.32
N ASP A 152 -0.39 30.07 57.64
CA ASP A 152 -1.57 30.63 58.30
C ASP A 152 -2.17 29.61 59.30
N PRO A 153 -2.19 29.92 60.62
CA PRO A 153 -2.69 29.03 61.65
C PRO A 153 -4.15 28.59 61.45
N ALA A 154 -4.97 29.37 60.73
CA ALA A 154 -6.37 29.04 60.46
C ALA A 154 -6.53 27.78 59.59
N TYR A 155 -5.48 27.36 58.88
CA TYR A 155 -5.47 26.16 58.04
C TYR A 155 -4.58 25.06 58.59
N ALA A 156 -4.07 25.21 59.82
CA ALA A 156 -3.24 24.19 60.45
C ALA A 156 -4.04 22.89 60.70
N GLY A 157 -3.31 21.77 60.65
CA GLY A 157 -3.80 20.45 60.99
C GLY A 157 -4.19 19.61 59.77
N LEU A 158 -4.08 18.29 59.93
CA LEU A 158 -4.22 17.31 58.83
C LEU A 158 -5.50 17.48 58.02
N TYR A 159 -6.65 17.58 58.70
CA TYR A 159 -7.95 17.72 58.06
C TYR A 159 -8.05 19.01 57.22
N ASN A 160 -7.63 20.14 57.80
CA ASN A 160 -7.71 21.43 57.14
C ASN A 160 -6.79 21.50 55.92
N GLN A 161 -5.57 20.98 56.05
CA GLN A 161 -4.60 20.90 54.96
C GLN A 161 -5.10 20.04 53.80
N ILE A 162 -5.65 18.85 54.08
CA ILE A 162 -6.18 17.97 53.03
C ILE A 162 -7.38 18.59 52.31
N TYR A 163 -8.36 19.09 53.07
CA TYR A 163 -9.56 19.69 52.49
C TYR A 163 -9.22 20.94 51.67
N ARG A 164 -8.41 21.86 52.21
CA ARG A 164 -8.10 23.13 51.53
C ARG A 164 -7.17 22.97 50.34
N ALA A 165 -6.21 22.05 50.37
CA ALA A 165 -5.41 21.75 49.20
C ALA A 165 -6.29 21.19 48.05
N ALA A 166 -7.19 20.24 48.35
CA ALA A 166 -8.13 19.71 47.36
C ALA A 166 -9.06 20.80 46.79
N TRP A 167 -9.61 21.64 47.67
CA TRP A 167 -10.41 22.80 47.29
C TRP A 167 -9.64 23.76 46.37
N GLN A 168 -8.36 24.02 46.67
CA GLN A 168 -7.51 24.92 45.89
C GLN A 168 -7.19 24.34 44.51
N LEU A 169 -6.91 23.03 44.43
CA LEU A 169 -6.70 22.32 43.16
C LEU A 169 -7.94 22.36 42.26
N LYS A 170 -9.15 22.37 42.83
CA LYS A 170 -10.39 22.64 42.09
C LYS A 170 -10.50 24.10 41.68
N ARG A 171 -10.19 25.02 42.59
CA ARG A 171 -10.28 26.47 42.35
C ARG A 171 -9.39 26.92 41.19
N TYR A 172 -8.22 26.31 41.01
CA TYR A 172 -7.32 26.59 39.89
C TYR A 172 -7.92 26.31 38.50
N GLY A 173 -8.92 25.44 38.42
CA GLY A 173 -9.66 25.19 37.17
C GLY A 173 -10.70 26.26 36.82
N ASN A 174 -10.80 27.36 37.59
CA ASN A 174 -11.83 28.39 37.48
C ASN A 174 -13.25 27.80 37.29
N PRO A 175 -13.76 26.98 38.24
CA PRO A 175 -15.07 26.36 38.12
C PRO A 175 -16.18 27.41 37.98
N ALA A 176 -17.28 27.04 37.34
CA ALA A 176 -18.41 27.92 37.12
C ALA A 176 -18.93 28.51 38.45
N GLY A 177 -19.30 29.80 38.43
CA GLY A 177 -19.67 30.54 39.64
C GLY A 177 -18.49 31.14 40.42
N THR A 178 -17.26 31.05 39.91
CA THR A 178 -16.08 31.73 40.46
C THR A 178 -15.48 32.75 39.48
N SER A 179 -14.61 33.63 39.97
CA SER A 179 -13.87 34.56 39.10
C SER A 179 -12.85 33.83 38.22
N ASN A 180 -12.67 34.28 36.98
CA ASN A 180 -11.65 33.75 36.07
C ASN A 180 -10.26 34.34 36.39
N TYR A 181 -9.73 33.98 37.56
CA TYR A 181 -8.48 34.54 38.09
C TYR A 181 -7.25 33.78 37.61
N PHE A 182 -7.30 32.44 37.55
CA PHE A 182 -6.14 31.61 37.23
C PHE A 182 -5.98 31.44 35.71
N THR A 183 -5.33 32.41 35.06
CA THR A 183 -5.21 32.47 33.58
C THR A 183 -3.78 32.40 33.04
N TRP A 184 -2.76 32.37 33.89
CA TRP A 184 -1.34 32.37 33.51
C TRP A 184 -0.79 31.05 32.94
N TYR A 185 -1.48 29.92 33.16
CA TYR A 185 -1.23 28.63 32.51
C TYR A 185 -2.47 28.20 31.70
N PRO A 186 -2.70 28.81 30.52
CA PRO A 186 -3.90 28.56 29.72
C PRO A 186 -3.91 27.16 29.09
N VAL A 187 -4.98 26.40 29.32
CA VAL A 187 -5.17 25.07 28.70
C VAL A 187 -5.33 25.21 27.19
N GLY A 188 -4.67 24.35 26.42
CA GLY A 188 -4.65 24.34 24.96
C GLY A 188 -3.70 25.37 24.33
N GLN A 189 -2.82 25.98 25.13
CA GLN A 189 -1.87 26.99 24.67
C GLN A 189 -0.48 26.77 25.28
N VAL A 190 0.54 27.39 24.68
CA VAL A 190 1.91 27.39 25.20
C VAL A 190 2.04 28.47 26.27
N ALA A 191 2.51 28.08 27.46
CA ALA A 191 2.89 28.97 28.55
C ALA A 191 4.40 28.91 28.80
N GLN A 192 5.03 30.03 29.15
CA GLN A 192 6.43 30.05 29.58
C GLN A 192 6.53 29.63 31.04
N VAL A 193 7.06 28.43 31.29
CA VAL A 193 7.19 27.87 32.65
C VAL A 193 8.66 27.94 33.07
N ARG A 194 8.94 28.52 34.24
CA ARG A 194 10.32 28.64 34.76
C ARG A 194 10.86 27.31 35.25
N TYR A 195 12.18 27.15 35.19
CA TYR A 195 12.86 25.98 35.76
C TYR A 195 13.11 26.12 37.27
N ASN A 196 13.17 27.35 37.78
CA ASN A 196 13.55 27.64 39.17
C ASN A 196 12.97 29.00 39.62
N PRO A 197 12.79 29.23 40.93
CA PRO A 197 12.52 30.57 41.46
C PRO A 197 13.54 31.62 41.03
N ASN A 198 14.82 31.22 40.93
CA ASN A 198 15.87 32.05 40.37
C ASN A 198 15.66 32.25 38.87
N ALA A 199 15.28 33.46 38.46
CA ALA A 199 15.01 33.80 37.08
C ALA A 199 16.21 33.58 36.14
N ALA A 200 17.46 33.60 36.65
CA ALA A 200 18.65 33.34 35.86
C ALA A 200 18.71 31.89 35.31
N CYS A 201 17.95 30.96 35.89
CA CYS A 201 17.83 29.59 35.41
C CYS A 201 16.94 29.45 34.15
N GLY A 202 16.25 30.51 33.76
CA GLY A 202 15.43 30.53 32.54
C GLY A 202 14.08 29.81 32.63
N SER A 203 13.45 29.68 31.48
CA SER A 203 12.14 29.05 31.25
C SER A 203 12.12 28.37 29.88
N SER A 204 11.10 27.56 29.63
CA SER A 204 10.77 27.11 28.27
C SER A 204 9.26 27.15 28.02
N GLY A 205 8.89 27.10 26.74
CA GLY A 205 7.50 27.00 26.31
C GLY A 205 6.97 25.60 26.56
N VAL A 206 5.90 25.51 27.35
CA VAL A 206 5.19 24.26 27.64
C VAL A 206 3.76 24.39 27.13
N TYR A 207 3.35 23.51 26.21
CA TYR A 207 1.96 23.40 25.79
C TYR A 207 1.13 22.76 26.90
N ILE A 208 0.23 23.51 27.52
CA ILE A 208 -0.56 23.03 28.67
C ILE A 208 -1.76 22.23 28.14
N SER A 209 -1.67 20.90 28.15
CA SER A 209 -2.64 20.02 27.49
C SER A 209 -3.98 19.90 28.22
N ASN A 210 -4.01 20.06 29.54
CA ASN A 210 -5.21 19.83 30.35
C ASN A 210 -5.26 20.64 31.65
N LYS A 211 -6.42 20.64 32.33
CA LYS A 211 -6.67 21.44 33.55
C LYS A 211 -5.86 20.95 34.75
N ALA A 212 -5.67 19.64 34.87
CA ALA A 212 -4.91 19.02 35.94
C ALA A 212 -3.43 19.44 35.92
N THR A 213 -2.83 19.46 34.74
CA THR A 213 -1.45 19.95 34.53
C THR A 213 -1.35 21.44 34.86
N ALA A 214 -2.31 22.25 34.43
CA ALA A 214 -2.38 23.66 34.82
C ALA A 214 -2.46 23.84 36.35
N ALA A 215 -3.32 23.06 37.02
CA ALA A 215 -3.49 23.10 38.47
C ALA A 215 -2.20 22.73 39.22
N LEU A 216 -1.42 21.76 38.71
CA LEU A 216 -0.11 21.41 39.26
C LEU A 216 0.90 22.55 39.12
N TYR A 217 0.92 23.27 38.01
CA TYR A 217 1.77 24.46 37.86
C TYR A 217 1.32 25.63 38.73
N TYR A 218 0.03 25.80 38.99
CA TYR A 218 -0.41 26.78 40.00
C TYR A 218 -0.02 26.38 41.42
N TYR A 219 -0.04 25.08 41.73
CA TYR A 219 0.36 24.57 43.05
C TYR A 219 1.88 24.62 43.24
N THR A 220 2.65 24.34 42.20
CA THR A 220 4.12 24.31 42.22
C THR A 220 4.67 24.85 40.90
N PRO A 221 4.99 26.15 40.81
CA PRO A 221 5.14 26.88 39.54
C PRO A 221 6.49 26.72 38.85
N TYR A 222 7.04 25.50 38.85
CA TYR A 222 8.31 25.20 38.18
C TYR A 222 8.26 23.85 37.48
N GLN A 223 8.81 23.80 36.26
CA GLN A 223 9.06 22.56 35.53
C GLN A 223 10.49 22.05 35.83
N PRO A 224 10.73 20.73 35.81
CA PRO A 224 12.09 20.21 35.96
C PRO A 224 12.96 20.56 34.75
N ASN A 225 14.23 20.89 34.99
CA ASN A 225 15.22 21.03 33.93
C ASN A 225 15.83 19.67 33.55
N ALA A 226 16.67 19.64 32.51
CA ALA A 226 17.30 18.41 32.03
C ALA A 226 18.09 17.67 33.13
N ALA A 227 18.82 18.39 33.99
CA ALA A 227 19.56 17.79 35.11
C ALA A 227 18.65 17.12 36.14
N ALA A 228 17.48 17.72 36.43
CA ALA A 228 16.49 17.14 37.33
C ALA A 228 15.86 15.87 36.74
N LEU A 229 15.60 15.83 35.43
CA LEU A 229 15.04 14.68 34.74
C LEU A 229 16.06 13.53 34.58
N ALA A 230 17.33 13.85 34.33
CA ALA A 230 18.40 12.85 34.29
C ALA A 230 18.57 12.12 35.63
N ASN A 231 18.26 12.78 36.75
CA ASN A 231 18.38 12.24 38.10
C ASN A 231 17.02 12.05 38.78
N MET A 232 16.22 11.09 38.30
CA MET A 232 14.84 10.90 38.75
C MET A 232 14.67 10.66 40.24
N THR A 233 15.61 10.00 40.93
CA THR A 233 15.57 9.74 42.38
C THR A 233 16.46 10.67 43.21
N GLY A 234 17.38 11.40 42.56
CA GLY A 234 18.40 12.22 43.20
C GLY A 234 18.21 13.73 43.00
N THR A 235 19.30 14.45 43.29
CA THR A 235 19.44 15.89 43.08
C THR A 235 20.02 16.17 41.68
N GLY A 236 19.57 17.24 41.04
CA GLY A 236 20.17 17.78 39.83
C GLY A 236 21.12 18.94 40.17
N ASP A 237 21.14 19.96 39.31
CA ASP A 237 21.99 21.15 39.47
C ASP A 237 21.29 22.26 40.29
N SER A 238 21.94 23.43 40.40
CA SER A 238 21.39 24.59 41.13
C SER A 238 20.11 25.17 40.52
N CYS A 239 19.78 24.81 39.29
CA CYS A 239 18.57 25.24 38.58
C CYS A 239 17.47 24.19 38.59
N SER A 240 17.71 23.01 39.16
CA SER A 240 16.73 21.93 39.23
C SER A 240 15.59 22.23 40.21
N ALA A 241 14.35 22.16 39.70
CA ALA A 241 13.14 22.08 40.51
C ALA A 241 12.57 20.65 40.51
N TYR A 242 12.06 20.22 41.66
CA TYR A 242 11.70 18.81 41.89
C TYR A 242 10.21 18.56 42.08
N GLY A 243 9.39 19.60 42.29
CA GLY A 243 8.00 19.43 42.71
C GLY A 243 7.17 18.60 41.73
N ASN A 244 6.99 19.09 40.51
CA ASN A 244 6.19 18.40 39.49
C ASN A 244 6.83 17.10 39.00
N ARG A 245 8.17 17.02 38.98
CA ARG A 245 8.91 15.78 38.74
C ARG A 245 8.60 14.72 39.79
N ASN A 246 8.66 15.08 41.08
CA ASN A 246 8.43 14.17 42.19
C ASN A 246 6.95 13.76 42.24
N PHE A 247 6.02 14.68 41.97
CA PHE A 247 4.60 14.34 41.81
C PHE A 247 4.43 13.21 40.79
N TRP A 248 4.91 13.43 39.57
CA TRP A 248 4.83 12.46 38.48
C TRP A 248 5.47 11.12 38.88
N ARG A 249 6.72 11.16 39.37
CA ARG A 249 7.47 9.97 39.79
C ARG A 249 6.75 9.15 40.87
N PHE A 250 6.24 9.79 41.92
CA PHE A 250 5.53 9.10 43.00
C PHE A 250 4.21 8.51 42.51
N TYR A 251 3.45 9.25 41.70
CA TYR A 251 2.22 8.74 41.10
C TYR A 251 2.51 7.52 40.23
N THR A 252 3.48 7.62 39.30
CA THR A 252 3.90 6.52 38.44
C THR A 252 4.33 5.29 39.24
N SER A 253 5.15 5.49 40.26
CA SER A 253 5.68 4.39 41.07
C SER A 253 4.62 3.69 41.92
N TRP A 254 3.58 4.39 42.37
CA TRP A 254 2.59 3.83 43.29
C TRP A 254 1.32 3.36 42.58
N PHE A 255 0.93 4.01 41.50
CA PHE A 255 -0.40 3.86 40.92
C PHE A 255 -0.39 3.62 39.40
N GLY A 256 0.78 3.59 38.76
CA GLY A 256 0.92 3.42 37.31
C GLY A 256 0.85 4.75 36.54
N ALA A 257 0.63 4.68 35.22
CA ALA A 257 0.69 5.83 34.33
C ALA A 257 -0.16 7.04 34.81
N THR A 258 0.38 8.25 34.65
CA THR A 258 -0.27 9.50 35.08
C THR A 258 -1.31 9.99 34.07
N THR A 259 -1.09 9.73 32.79
CA THR A 259 -2.13 9.78 31.76
C THR A 259 -2.84 8.42 31.86
N GLY A 260 -4.15 8.40 32.13
CA GLY A 260 -4.87 7.15 32.42
C GLY A 260 -4.79 6.14 31.27
N PRO A 261 -5.28 4.90 31.46
CA PRO A 261 -5.35 3.95 30.38
C PRO A 261 -6.18 4.55 29.23
N THR A 262 -5.56 4.77 28.08
CA THR A 262 -6.23 5.32 26.91
C THR A 262 -6.44 4.20 25.92
N SER A 263 -7.68 3.74 25.81
CA SER A 263 -8.05 2.81 24.74
C SER A 263 -7.90 3.46 23.37
N PRO A 264 -7.64 2.68 22.31
CA PRO A 264 -7.52 3.22 20.97
C PRO A 264 -8.88 3.73 20.52
N PHE A 265 -8.88 4.80 19.75
CA PHE A 265 -10.07 5.31 19.09
C PHE A 265 -9.87 5.24 17.56
N GLY A 266 -10.96 5.32 16.82
CA GLY A 266 -10.92 5.19 15.38
C GLY A 266 -12.29 5.01 14.78
N ASN A 267 -12.32 4.76 13.48
CA ASN A 267 -13.55 4.50 12.75
C ASN A 267 -13.37 3.37 11.74
N VAL A 268 -14.34 2.45 11.72
CA VAL A 268 -14.52 1.52 10.61
C VAL A 268 -15.42 2.21 9.60
N GLU A 269 -14.84 2.61 8.48
CA GLU A 269 -15.51 3.46 7.49
C GLU A 269 -16.32 2.64 6.49
N SER A 270 -15.84 1.43 6.16
CA SER A 270 -16.52 0.54 5.24
C SER A 270 -16.27 -0.92 5.56
N VAL A 271 -17.34 -1.71 5.48
CA VAL A 271 -17.34 -3.17 5.49
C VAL A 271 -18.15 -3.59 4.26
N THR A 272 -17.47 -4.09 3.22
CA THR A 272 -18.10 -4.44 1.93
C THR A 272 -17.88 -5.91 1.63
N THR A 273 -18.89 -6.54 1.03
CA THR A 273 -18.86 -7.95 0.64
C THR A 273 -18.85 -8.11 -0.88
N GLY A 274 -18.19 -9.18 -1.33
CA GLY A 274 -18.27 -9.72 -2.67
C GLY A 274 -18.37 -11.24 -2.59
N VAL A 275 -18.45 -11.93 -3.75
CA VAL A 275 -18.44 -13.40 -3.79
C VAL A 275 -17.18 -13.91 -3.08
N GLY A 276 -17.39 -14.70 -2.01
CA GLY A 276 -16.33 -15.29 -1.18
C GLY A 276 -15.39 -14.29 -0.45
N SER A 277 -15.70 -12.99 -0.45
CA SER A 277 -14.75 -11.95 0.00
C SER A 277 -15.40 -10.85 0.83
N LEU A 278 -14.65 -10.38 1.82
CA LEU A 278 -14.97 -9.26 2.69
C LEU A 278 -13.82 -8.25 2.61
N ARG A 279 -14.11 -6.95 2.46
CA ARG A 279 -13.13 -5.87 2.58
C ARG A 279 -13.53 -4.91 3.69
N VAL A 280 -12.57 -4.59 4.56
CA VAL A 280 -12.73 -3.62 5.65
C VAL A 280 -11.74 -2.47 5.50
N THR A 281 -12.20 -1.25 5.75
CA THR A 281 -11.38 -0.03 5.67
C THR A 281 -11.68 0.90 6.84
N GLY A 282 -10.69 1.69 7.24
CA GLY A 282 -10.84 2.68 8.29
C GLY A 282 -9.52 3.23 8.79
N TRP A 283 -9.51 3.72 10.03
CA TRP A 283 -8.31 4.20 10.71
C TRP A 283 -8.45 4.04 12.23
N THR A 284 -7.32 4.02 12.93
CA THR A 284 -7.29 4.01 14.40
C THR A 284 -6.00 4.63 14.94
N ILE A 285 -6.08 5.26 16.12
CA ILE A 285 -4.98 5.89 16.85
C ILE A 285 -5.05 5.45 18.31
N ASP A 286 -3.90 5.13 18.90
CA ASP A 286 -3.77 4.86 20.32
C ASP A 286 -3.13 6.06 21.02
N PRO A 287 -3.80 6.70 22.00
CA PRO A 287 -3.18 7.77 22.75
C PRO A 287 -2.00 7.33 23.64
N ASP A 288 -1.83 6.02 23.90
CA ASP A 288 -0.65 5.46 24.60
C ASP A 288 0.63 5.59 23.74
N ASP A 289 0.51 5.53 22.40
CA ASP A 289 1.58 5.82 21.44
C ASP A 289 1.00 6.41 20.15
N MET A 290 0.89 7.75 20.14
CA MET A 290 0.31 8.50 19.03
C MET A 290 1.02 8.27 17.68
N ARG A 291 2.26 7.79 17.65
CA ARG A 291 3.04 7.60 16.41
C ARG A 291 3.12 6.15 15.95
N ALA A 292 2.71 5.19 16.78
CA ALA A 292 2.71 3.78 16.42
C ALA A 292 1.50 3.43 15.55
N ALA A 293 1.75 2.66 14.49
CA ALA A 293 0.70 2.00 13.73
C ALA A 293 0.20 0.78 14.50
N LEU A 294 -1.12 0.69 14.72
CA LEU A 294 -1.72 -0.38 15.53
C LEU A 294 -2.04 -1.62 14.72
N ALA A 295 -2.07 -2.76 15.40
CA ALA A 295 -2.71 -3.95 14.86
C ALA A 295 -4.25 -3.80 14.92
N VAL A 296 -4.90 -4.23 13.86
CA VAL A 296 -6.36 -4.28 13.72
C VAL A 296 -6.74 -5.73 13.45
N HIS A 297 -7.52 -6.33 14.36
CA HIS A 297 -7.95 -7.72 14.23
C HIS A 297 -9.38 -7.78 13.70
N VAL A 298 -9.65 -8.73 12.81
CA VAL A 298 -10.98 -8.95 12.24
C VAL A 298 -11.49 -10.31 12.67
N TYR A 299 -12.71 -10.33 13.18
CA TYR A 299 -13.42 -11.55 13.58
C TYR A 299 -14.71 -11.67 12.77
N ILE A 300 -14.99 -12.88 12.28
CA ILE A 300 -16.21 -13.25 11.57
C ILE A 300 -16.92 -14.30 12.43
N ASP A 301 -18.13 -14.01 12.89
CA ASP A 301 -18.92 -14.85 13.80
C ASP A 301 -18.14 -15.30 15.04
N GLY A 302 -17.31 -14.40 15.58
CA GLY A 302 -16.46 -14.64 16.74
C GLY A 302 -15.17 -15.43 16.46
N VAL A 303 -14.92 -15.86 15.22
CA VAL A 303 -13.69 -16.55 14.81
C VAL A 303 -12.71 -15.56 14.16
N GLY A 304 -11.44 -15.60 14.55
CA GLY A 304 -10.41 -14.69 14.01
C GLY A 304 -10.14 -14.96 12.53
N ALA A 305 -10.47 -13.99 11.67
CA ALA A 305 -10.23 -14.05 10.22
C ALA A 305 -8.82 -13.57 9.84
N GLY A 306 -8.22 -12.70 10.64
CA GLY A 306 -6.84 -12.24 10.47
C GLY A 306 -6.58 -10.87 11.12
N ALA A 307 -5.41 -10.30 10.85
CA ALA A 307 -5.00 -9.00 11.35
C ALA A 307 -4.31 -8.16 10.25
N VAL A 308 -4.47 -6.84 10.33
CA VAL A 308 -3.82 -5.84 9.47
C VAL A 308 -3.17 -4.77 10.34
N THR A 309 -2.07 -4.16 9.87
CA THR A 309 -1.46 -3.00 10.55
C THR A 309 -2.02 -1.71 9.97
N ALA A 310 -2.44 -0.78 10.82
CA ALA A 310 -2.99 0.51 10.43
C ALA A 310 -1.89 1.52 10.08
N ASN A 311 -1.12 1.27 9.01
CA ASN A 311 0.01 2.11 8.58
C ASN A 311 -0.22 2.86 7.25
N ALA A 312 -1.42 2.75 6.67
CA ALA A 312 -1.75 3.44 5.42
C ALA A 312 -1.87 4.96 5.66
N SER A 313 -1.48 5.75 4.65
CA SER A 313 -1.51 7.21 4.75
C SER A 313 -2.93 7.76 4.67
N ARG A 314 -3.31 8.56 5.67
CA ARG A 314 -4.58 9.29 5.81
C ARG A 314 -4.30 10.76 6.16
N PRO A 315 -4.02 11.61 5.16
CA PRO A 315 -3.71 13.02 5.39
C PRO A 315 -4.85 13.80 6.07
N ASP A 316 -6.09 13.40 5.81
CA ASP A 316 -7.29 13.94 6.44
C ASP A 316 -7.33 13.67 7.96
N VAL A 317 -7.02 12.43 8.36
CA VAL A 317 -6.89 12.05 9.78
C VAL A 317 -5.70 12.80 10.42
N GLY A 318 -4.55 12.85 9.74
CA GLY A 318 -3.36 13.56 10.22
C GLY A 318 -3.54 15.08 10.34
N ALA A 319 -4.44 15.69 9.55
CA ALA A 319 -4.77 17.11 9.66
C ALA A 319 -5.59 17.43 10.92
N ILE A 320 -6.45 16.50 11.35
CA ILE A 320 -7.26 16.63 12.57
C ILE A 320 -6.43 16.23 13.81
N HIS A 321 -5.70 15.13 13.71
CA HIS A 321 -4.87 14.54 14.77
C HIS A 321 -3.39 14.78 14.51
N THR A 322 -2.98 16.05 14.52
CA THR A 322 -1.64 16.51 14.12
C THR A 322 -0.49 15.86 14.89
N ALA A 323 -0.69 15.51 16.17
CA ALA A 323 0.32 14.82 16.98
C ALA A 323 0.58 13.37 16.53
N ALA A 324 -0.41 12.72 15.90
CA ALA A 324 -0.34 11.34 15.46
C ALA A 324 0.25 11.19 14.06
N GLY A 325 0.06 12.19 13.18
CA GLY A 325 0.46 12.13 11.78
C GLY A 325 -0.52 11.34 10.91
N ALA A 326 -0.14 11.07 9.65
CA ALA A 326 -1.05 10.48 8.66
C ALA A 326 -1.03 8.93 8.62
N GLY A 327 -0.04 8.26 9.21
CA GLY A 327 0.19 6.82 9.02
C GLY A 327 -0.68 5.90 9.87
N HIS A 328 -2.01 6.08 9.85
CA HIS A 328 -2.96 5.44 10.79
C HIS A 328 -4.17 4.76 10.10
N GLY A 329 -4.17 4.65 8.78
CA GLY A 329 -5.24 4.00 8.01
C GLY A 329 -5.04 2.48 7.86
N PHE A 330 -6.12 1.73 7.71
CA PHE A 330 -6.10 0.31 7.34
C PHE A 330 -7.06 0.01 6.18
N ASP A 331 -6.68 -0.97 5.35
CA ASP A 331 -7.44 -1.49 4.23
C ASP A 331 -7.04 -2.95 4.01
N ALA A 332 -7.97 -3.88 4.21
CA ALA A 332 -7.69 -5.30 4.13
C ALA A 332 -8.88 -6.10 3.59
N SER A 333 -8.57 -7.23 2.95
CA SER A 333 -9.55 -8.19 2.47
C SER A 333 -9.35 -9.57 3.09
N PHE A 334 -10.47 -10.25 3.36
CA PHE A 334 -10.54 -11.55 4.01
C PHE A 334 -11.48 -12.47 3.22
N GLY A 335 -11.20 -13.77 3.26
CA GLY A 335 -12.15 -14.78 2.79
C GLY A 335 -13.34 -14.88 3.74
N ILE A 336 -14.55 -15.02 3.18
CA ILE A 336 -15.78 -15.18 3.97
C ILE A 336 -16.71 -16.14 3.23
N ALA A 337 -17.42 -16.99 3.98
CA ALA A 337 -18.38 -17.90 3.38
C ALA A 337 -19.63 -17.14 2.89
N GLY A 338 -20.44 -17.79 2.06
CA GLY A 338 -21.75 -17.31 1.70
C GLY A 338 -22.70 -17.30 2.91
N GLY A 339 -23.58 -16.29 2.99
CA GLY A 339 -24.58 -16.19 4.06
C GLY A 339 -24.51 -14.92 4.88
N ARG A 340 -25.21 -14.91 6.02
CA ARG A 340 -25.30 -13.76 6.93
C ARG A 340 -24.27 -13.93 8.05
N HIS A 341 -23.39 -12.94 8.19
CA HIS A 341 -22.26 -12.98 9.12
C HIS A 341 -22.19 -11.72 9.99
N GLU A 342 -21.75 -11.87 11.24
CA GLU A 342 -21.31 -10.76 12.08
C GLU A 342 -19.81 -10.53 11.90
N VAL A 343 -19.42 -9.30 11.57
CA VAL A 343 -18.02 -8.90 11.39
C VAL A 343 -17.68 -7.88 12.47
N CYS A 344 -16.73 -8.23 13.33
CA CYS A 344 -16.20 -7.36 14.37
C CYS A 344 -14.74 -6.99 14.08
N VAL A 345 -14.46 -5.69 14.02
CA VAL A 345 -13.12 -5.13 13.84
C VAL A 345 -12.64 -4.59 15.18
N PHE A 346 -11.51 -5.07 15.67
CA PHE A 346 -10.90 -4.68 16.95
C PHE A 346 -9.63 -3.87 16.71
N PHE A 347 -9.51 -2.74 17.40
CA PHE A 347 -8.29 -1.93 17.47
C PHE A 347 -7.50 -2.38 18.70
N ILE A 348 -6.28 -2.87 18.47
CA ILE A 348 -5.47 -3.50 19.51
C ILE A 348 -4.62 -2.46 20.23
N ASN A 349 -4.83 -2.34 21.55
CA ASN A 349 -4.17 -1.35 22.40
C ASN A 349 -2.68 -1.64 22.58
N VAL A 350 -1.86 -0.59 22.57
CA VAL A 350 -0.42 -0.61 22.85
C VAL A 350 -0.10 0.18 24.12
N GLY A 351 -0.51 -0.35 25.27
CA GLY A 351 -0.28 0.31 26.56
C GLY A 351 -1.28 -0.09 27.62
N GLY A 352 -1.63 0.86 28.49
CA GLY A 352 -2.63 0.64 29.52
C GLY A 352 -4.03 0.88 28.95
N GLY A 353 -4.94 -0.09 29.04
CA GLY A 353 -6.29 0.07 28.50
C GLY A 353 -6.86 -1.22 27.94
N GLY A 354 -8.04 -1.13 27.36
CA GLY A 354 -8.69 -2.23 26.64
C GLY A 354 -8.72 -1.98 25.15
N ASN A 355 -8.79 -3.05 24.36
CA ASN A 355 -9.09 -2.96 22.93
C ASN A 355 -10.49 -2.37 22.72
N THR A 356 -10.66 -1.57 21.66
CA THR A 356 -11.99 -1.12 21.22
C THR A 356 -12.41 -1.91 19.98
N SER A 357 -13.72 -1.95 19.71
CA SER A 357 -14.22 -2.64 18.53
C SER A 357 -15.47 -1.99 17.93
N SER A 358 -15.70 -2.31 16.67
CA SER A 358 -16.93 -1.99 15.95
C SER A 358 -17.40 -3.25 15.23
N CYS A 359 -18.67 -3.60 15.42
CA CYS A 359 -19.28 -4.78 14.80
C CYS A 359 -20.40 -4.37 13.84
N SER A 360 -20.53 -5.10 12.74
CA SER A 360 -21.59 -4.93 11.74
C SER A 360 -22.03 -6.29 11.20
N THR A 361 -23.28 -6.39 10.77
CA THR A 361 -23.76 -7.57 10.07
C THR A 361 -23.65 -7.36 8.56
N VAL A 362 -23.10 -8.34 7.85
CA VAL A 362 -23.05 -8.35 6.39
C VAL A 362 -23.73 -9.60 5.83
N THR A 363 -24.16 -9.50 4.58
CA THR A 363 -24.68 -10.63 3.81
C THR A 363 -23.80 -10.84 2.59
N VAL A 364 -23.32 -12.06 2.42
CA VAL A 364 -22.51 -12.52 1.29
C VAL A 364 -23.40 -13.37 0.38
N PRO A 365 -23.33 -13.23 -0.95
CA PRO A 365 -24.05 -14.09 -1.88
C PRO A 365 -23.86 -15.57 -1.54
N THR A 366 -24.94 -16.35 -1.61
CA THR A 366 -24.93 -17.78 -1.31
C THR A 366 -26.11 -18.49 -1.99
N GLY A 367 -25.98 -19.80 -2.21
CA GLY A 367 -27.05 -20.63 -2.76
C GLY A 367 -26.53 -21.76 -3.65
N ASN A 368 -27.43 -22.59 -4.16
CA ASN A 368 -27.06 -23.70 -5.04
C ASN A 368 -26.54 -23.19 -6.41
N PRO A 369 -25.72 -24.01 -7.11
CA PRO A 369 -25.33 -23.74 -8.48
C PRO A 369 -26.51 -23.46 -9.41
N PHE A 370 -26.29 -22.66 -10.44
CA PHE A 370 -27.25 -22.42 -11.52
C PHE A 370 -26.54 -22.38 -12.87
N GLY A 371 -27.29 -22.60 -13.95
CA GLY A 371 -26.74 -22.68 -15.30
C GLY A 371 -27.68 -23.40 -16.24
N TYR A 372 -27.17 -23.75 -17.42
CA TYR A 372 -27.96 -24.42 -18.45
C TYR A 372 -27.14 -25.48 -19.19
N LEU A 373 -27.84 -26.55 -19.60
CA LEU A 373 -27.42 -27.41 -20.71
C LEU A 373 -27.87 -26.76 -22.02
N ASP A 374 -26.92 -26.24 -22.81
CA ASP A 374 -27.22 -25.53 -24.05
C ASP A 374 -27.56 -26.52 -25.18
N SER A 375 -26.74 -27.58 -25.34
CA SER A 375 -26.94 -28.57 -26.41
C SER A 375 -26.26 -29.90 -26.14
N ALA A 376 -26.83 -30.96 -26.72
CA ALA A 376 -26.21 -32.27 -26.90
C ALA A 376 -26.37 -32.69 -28.39
N VAL A 377 -25.28 -32.64 -29.15
CA VAL A 377 -25.30 -32.86 -30.61
C VAL A 377 -24.63 -34.18 -30.95
N VAL A 378 -25.31 -35.03 -31.71
CA VAL A 378 -24.82 -36.36 -32.13
C VAL A 378 -24.06 -36.25 -33.45
N ASN A 379 -22.87 -36.86 -33.50
CA ASN A 379 -22.11 -37.11 -34.72
C ASN A 379 -21.56 -38.55 -34.71
N GLY A 380 -22.19 -39.46 -35.46
CA GLY A 380 -21.86 -40.89 -35.41
C GLY A 380 -22.12 -41.48 -34.03
N ASN A 381 -21.06 -41.87 -33.32
CA ASN A 381 -21.10 -42.35 -31.92
C ASN A 381 -20.61 -41.30 -30.90
N ALA A 382 -20.18 -40.12 -31.34
CA ALA A 382 -19.77 -39.03 -30.48
C ALA A 382 -20.95 -38.10 -30.21
N VAL A 383 -21.09 -37.65 -28.96
CA VAL A 383 -22.08 -36.66 -28.54
C VAL A 383 -21.35 -35.50 -27.88
N THR A 384 -21.33 -34.35 -28.54
CA THR A 384 -20.76 -33.12 -27.97
C THR A 384 -21.81 -32.42 -27.12
N VAL A 385 -21.52 -32.26 -25.83
CA VAL A 385 -22.39 -31.63 -24.84
C VAL A 385 -21.79 -30.29 -24.46
N LYS A 386 -22.57 -29.22 -24.53
CA LYS A 386 -22.13 -27.86 -24.17
C LYS A 386 -23.10 -27.18 -23.21
N GLY A 387 -22.57 -26.34 -22.33
CA GLY A 387 -23.36 -25.51 -21.45
C GLY A 387 -22.51 -24.56 -20.62
N TRP A 388 -23.06 -24.10 -19.50
CA TRP A 388 -22.36 -23.30 -18.50
C TRP A 388 -22.97 -23.51 -17.11
N SER A 389 -22.18 -23.25 -16.06
CA SER A 389 -22.65 -23.29 -14.68
C SER A 389 -21.87 -22.32 -13.80
N ILE A 390 -22.58 -21.61 -12.93
CA ILE A 390 -22.03 -20.73 -11.89
C ILE A 390 -22.50 -21.22 -10.53
N ASP A 391 -21.63 -21.13 -9.53
CA ASP A 391 -21.96 -21.30 -8.12
C ASP A 391 -21.91 -19.95 -7.40
N PRO A 392 -23.01 -19.48 -6.78
CA PRO A 392 -23.04 -18.21 -6.07
C PRO A 392 -22.02 -18.05 -4.94
N ASP A 393 -21.52 -19.16 -4.38
CA ASP A 393 -20.59 -19.15 -3.25
C ASP A 393 -19.12 -18.92 -3.66
N THR A 394 -18.79 -19.03 -4.96
CA THR A 394 -17.40 -18.95 -5.43
C THR A 394 -17.26 -18.27 -6.79
N ARG A 395 -16.13 -17.57 -6.99
CA ARG A 395 -15.76 -17.04 -8.31
C ARG A 395 -15.05 -18.08 -9.17
N ALA A 396 -14.48 -19.11 -8.55
CA ALA A 396 -13.88 -20.20 -9.31
C ALA A 396 -15.01 -20.92 -10.07
N PRO A 397 -14.74 -21.44 -11.28
CA PRO A 397 -15.73 -22.30 -11.93
C PRO A 397 -16.07 -23.48 -11.01
N ILE A 398 -17.08 -24.28 -11.35
CA ILE A 398 -17.40 -25.54 -10.65
C ILE A 398 -17.28 -26.78 -11.55
N ASP A 399 -17.33 -27.96 -10.95
CA ASP A 399 -17.46 -29.21 -11.70
C ASP A 399 -18.91 -29.38 -12.18
N VAL A 400 -19.07 -29.95 -13.37
CA VAL A 400 -20.35 -30.33 -13.95
C VAL A 400 -20.32 -31.84 -14.20
N HIS A 401 -21.31 -32.55 -13.65
CA HIS A 401 -21.48 -33.97 -13.90
C HIS A 401 -22.48 -34.18 -15.05
N LEU A 402 -22.03 -34.85 -16.10
CA LEU A 402 -22.85 -35.28 -17.23
C LEU A 402 -23.24 -36.74 -17.04
N TYR A 403 -24.53 -37.01 -16.90
CA TYR A 403 -25.07 -38.36 -16.78
C TYR A 403 -25.73 -38.81 -18.07
N ALA A 404 -25.20 -39.86 -18.71
CA ALA A 404 -25.83 -40.56 -19.82
C ALA A 404 -26.43 -41.88 -19.32
N ASN A 405 -27.75 -41.91 -19.08
CA ASN A 405 -28.46 -43.06 -18.50
C ASN A 405 -27.81 -43.64 -17.21
N GLY A 406 -27.23 -42.78 -16.37
CA GLY A 406 -26.62 -43.16 -15.08
C GLY A 406 -25.10 -43.33 -15.07
N GLN A 407 -24.43 -43.33 -16.23
CA GLN A 407 -22.96 -43.21 -16.27
C GLN A 407 -22.54 -41.74 -16.21
N ALA A 408 -21.70 -41.40 -15.24
CA ALA A 408 -21.25 -40.03 -14.99
C ALA A 408 -19.90 -39.74 -15.65
N THR A 409 -19.80 -38.60 -16.33
CA THR A 409 -18.55 -37.97 -16.77
C THR A 409 -18.44 -36.61 -16.08
N VAL A 410 -17.28 -36.31 -15.49
CA VAL A 410 -17.03 -35.03 -14.83
C VAL A 410 -16.29 -34.10 -15.79
N VAL A 411 -16.79 -32.89 -15.97
CA VAL A 411 -16.14 -31.83 -16.75
C VAL A 411 -16.05 -30.57 -15.91
N ARG A 412 -14.92 -29.86 -16.01
CA ARG A 412 -14.73 -28.56 -15.35
C ARG A 412 -15.43 -27.49 -16.19
N ALA A 413 -16.19 -26.60 -15.56
CA ALA A 413 -16.83 -25.48 -16.26
C ALA A 413 -15.87 -24.28 -16.42
N ASP A 414 -14.66 -24.47 -16.95
CA ASP A 414 -13.62 -23.44 -17.07
C ASP A 414 -13.47 -22.85 -18.48
N GLU A 415 -14.34 -23.21 -19.42
CA GLU A 415 -14.34 -22.66 -20.78
C GLU A 415 -14.89 -21.22 -20.84
N GLU A 416 -14.37 -20.44 -21.78
CA GLU A 416 -14.71 -19.02 -21.92
C GLU A 416 -16.11 -18.82 -22.52
N ARG A 417 -16.97 -18.12 -21.76
CA ARG A 417 -18.32 -17.70 -22.15
C ARG A 417 -18.50 -16.20 -21.92
N PRO A 418 -18.07 -15.35 -22.87
CA PRO A 418 -18.17 -13.89 -22.73
C PRO A 418 -19.60 -13.38 -22.56
N ASP A 419 -20.60 -14.11 -23.07
CA ASP A 419 -22.02 -13.84 -22.85
C ASP A 419 -22.43 -14.04 -21.39
N VAL A 420 -22.00 -15.14 -20.77
CA VAL A 420 -22.21 -15.43 -19.33
C VAL A 420 -21.47 -14.41 -18.49
N GLY A 421 -20.21 -14.11 -18.79
CA GLY A 421 -19.43 -13.10 -18.06
C GLY A 421 -19.99 -11.68 -18.14
N ARG A 422 -20.65 -11.30 -19.25
CA ARG A 422 -21.37 -10.02 -19.34
C ARG A 422 -22.63 -9.98 -18.46
N ALA A 423 -23.36 -11.09 -18.37
CA ALA A 423 -24.59 -11.18 -17.57
C ALA A 423 -24.28 -11.32 -16.06
N TYR A 424 -23.19 -12.00 -15.71
CA TYR A 424 -22.79 -12.33 -14.34
C TYR A 424 -21.36 -11.85 -14.05
N SER A 425 -21.15 -10.54 -14.16
CA SER A 425 -19.83 -9.91 -14.11
C SER A 425 -19.02 -10.15 -12.83
N ALA A 426 -19.68 -10.47 -11.71
CA ALA A 426 -19.01 -10.80 -10.46
C ALA A 426 -18.21 -12.12 -10.50
N TYR A 427 -18.52 -13.02 -11.44
CA TYR A 427 -17.95 -14.37 -11.56
C TYR A 427 -16.96 -14.50 -12.74
N GLY A 428 -17.07 -13.65 -13.76
CA GLY A 428 -16.23 -13.72 -14.97
C GLY A 428 -16.80 -14.64 -16.06
N SER A 429 -16.04 -14.86 -17.14
CA SER A 429 -16.48 -15.60 -18.32
C SER A 429 -16.09 -17.08 -18.34
N ALA A 430 -15.09 -17.50 -17.57
CA ALA A 430 -14.63 -18.90 -17.47
C ALA A 430 -15.60 -19.76 -16.64
N HIS A 431 -16.81 -19.97 -17.17
CA HIS A 431 -17.91 -20.73 -16.55
C HIS A 431 -18.64 -21.65 -17.54
N GLY A 432 -18.11 -21.81 -18.76
CA GLY A 432 -18.62 -22.73 -19.78
C GLY A 432 -18.07 -24.14 -19.64
N TYR A 433 -18.77 -25.14 -20.16
CA TYR A 433 -18.24 -26.49 -20.32
C TYR A 433 -18.55 -27.04 -21.72
N GLU A 434 -17.62 -27.82 -22.25
CA GLU A 434 -17.77 -28.61 -23.46
C GLU A 434 -17.13 -29.99 -23.25
N GLN A 435 -17.88 -31.05 -23.53
CA GLN A 435 -17.40 -32.41 -23.39
C GLN A 435 -17.95 -33.29 -24.50
N GLU A 436 -17.08 -34.07 -25.13
CA GLU A 436 -17.49 -35.13 -26.05
C GLU A 436 -17.66 -36.44 -25.28
N LEU A 437 -18.81 -37.10 -25.47
CA LEU A 437 -19.13 -38.41 -24.91
C LEU A 437 -19.19 -39.43 -26.06
N THR A 438 -18.44 -40.53 -25.98
CA THR A 438 -18.61 -41.64 -26.92
C THR A 438 -19.67 -42.61 -26.40
N LEU A 439 -20.80 -42.69 -27.08
CA LEU A 439 -21.96 -43.49 -26.68
C LEU A 439 -22.27 -44.57 -27.72
N ALA A 440 -22.72 -45.74 -27.26
CA ALA A 440 -23.15 -46.80 -28.16
C ALA A 440 -24.45 -46.43 -28.90
N ALA A 441 -24.75 -47.11 -30.01
CA ALA A 441 -26.01 -46.92 -30.71
C ALA A 441 -27.20 -47.19 -29.77
N GLY A 442 -28.15 -46.27 -29.70
CA GLY A 442 -29.28 -46.29 -28.79
C GLY A 442 -29.83 -44.91 -28.47
N SER A 443 -30.90 -44.87 -27.67
CA SER A 443 -31.46 -43.63 -27.12
C SER A 443 -30.84 -43.33 -25.76
N TRP A 444 -30.33 -42.12 -25.57
CA TRP A 444 -29.63 -41.67 -24.38
C TRP A 444 -30.27 -40.40 -23.83
N ASN A 445 -30.62 -40.40 -22.54
CA ASN A 445 -30.97 -39.17 -21.84
C ASN A 445 -29.71 -38.63 -21.16
N ILE A 446 -29.27 -37.44 -21.58
CA ILE A 446 -28.08 -36.76 -21.07
C ILE A 446 -28.55 -35.63 -20.16
N CYS A 447 -28.22 -35.72 -18.87
CA CYS A 447 -28.51 -34.68 -17.89
C CYS A 447 -27.22 -34.06 -17.36
N ALA A 448 -27.16 -32.73 -17.31
CA ALA A 448 -26.04 -31.99 -16.71
C ALA A 448 -26.40 -31.53 -15.30
N PHE A 449 -25.48 -31.68 -14.35
CA PHE A 449 -25.63 -31.25 -12.97
C PHE A 449 -24.46 -30.36 -12.54
N GLY A 450 -24.74 -29.15 -12.09
CA GLY A 450 -23.76 -28.28 -11.46
C GLY A 450 -23.49 -28.76 -10.03
N ILE A 451 -22.23 -29.02 -9.71
CA ILE A 451 -21.82 -29.54 -8.42
C ILE A 451 -21.49 -28.39 -7.47
N ASN A 452 -22.14 -28.39 -6.31
CA ASN A 452 -22.03 -27.32 -5.33
C ASN A 452 -20.62 -27.31 -4.70
N ALA A 453 -19.96 -26.16 -4.74
CA ALA A 453 -18.66 -25.92 -4.11
C ALA A 453 -18.79 -25.23 -2.74
N GLY A 454 -19.99 -24.78 -2.34
CA GLY A 454 -20.23 -23.98 -1.14
C GLY A 454 -21.39 -24.43 -0.24
N GLY A 455 -22.01 -23.45 0.42
CA GLY A 455 -23.04 -23.62 1.45
C GLY A 455 -24.43 -23.79 0.83
N GLY A 456 -24.83 -25.04 0.64
CA GLY A 456 -26.16 -25.42 0.15
C GLY A 456 -26.27 -26.94 0.05
N ASP A 457 -27.46 -27.49 0.26
CA ASP A 457 -27.61 -28.94 0.47
C ASP A 457 -27.74 -29.74 -0.84
N ALA A 458 -27.69 -29.10 -2.02
CA ALA A 458 -28.03 -29.75 -3.28
C ALA A 458 -27.22 -29.32 -4.51
N ASN A 459 -26.82 -30.31 -5.31
CA ASN A 459 -26.41 -30.14 -6.70
C ASN A 459 -27.62 -29.78 -7.56
N THR A 460 -27.44 -28.96 -8.60
CA THR A 460 -28.55 -28.46 -9.43
C THR A 460 -28.57 -29.14 -10.79
N VAL A 461 -29.74 -29.63 -11.22
CA VAL A 461 -29.97 -30.06 -12.62
C VAL A 461 -29.96 -28.82 -13.52
N LEU A 462 -28.97 -28.73 -14.42
CA LEU A 462 -28.83 -27.65 -15.40
C LEU A 462 -29.71 -27.88 -16.64
N GLY A 463 -30.09 -29.13 -16.89
CA GLY A 463 -30.99 -29.53 -17.97
C GLY A 463 -30.77 -30.98 -18.38
N CYS A 464 -31.73 -31.54 -19.13
CA CYS A 464 -31.63 -32.86 -19.74
C CYS A 464 -32.05 -32.82 -21.21
N GLN A 465 -31.35 -33.55 -22.06
CA GLN A 465 -31.71 -33.73 -23.48
C GLN A 465 -31.61 -35.21 -23.87
N THR A 466 -32.62 -35.69 -24.58
CA THR A 466 -32.61 -37.05 -25.16
C THR A 466 -32.02 -37.00 -26.56
N VAL A 467 -31.01 -37.83 -26.81
CA VAL A 467 -30.36 -37.98 -28.11
C VAL A 467 -30.45 -39.42 -28.60
N VAL A 468 -30.52 -39.61 -29.92
CA VAL A 468 -30.51 -40.94 -30.54
C VAL A 468 -29.22 -41.11 -31.31
N VAL A 469 -28.40 -42.05 -30.86
CA VAL A 469 -27.12 -42.43 -31.48
C VAL A 469 -27.41 -43.62 -32.39
N THR A 470 -27.24 -43.48 -33.70
CA THR A 470 -27.59 -44.55 -34.66
C THR A 470 -26.44 -45.53 -34.93
N GLY A 471 -25.25 -45.27 -34.37
CA GLY A 471 -24.01 -45.96 -34.75
C GLY A 471 -23.50 -45.49 -36.12
N THR A 472 -22.25 -45.81 -36.44
CA THR A 472 -21.67 -45.56 -37.78
C THR A 472 -22.48 -46.33 -38.83
N PRO A 473 -22.99 -45.68 -39.89
CA PRO A 473 -23.61 -46.38 -41.01
C PRO A 473 -22.64 -47.46 -41.54
N THR A 474 -23.14 -48.66 -41.81
CA THR A 474 -22.36 -49.65 -42.56
C THR A 474 -22.15 -49.12 -43.98
N ASP A 475 -20.92 -48.68 -44.24
CA ASP A 475 -20.42 -48.27 -45.55
C ASP A 475 -20.72 -49.32 -46.63
N GLN A 476 -21.52 -48.91 -47.63
CA GLN A 476 -21.99 -49.76 -48.72
C GLN A 476 -21.03 -49.75 -49.92
N GLY A 477 -19.88 -49.08 -49.81
CA GLY A 477 -18.88 -48.96 -50.87
C GLY A 477 -19.31 -48.05 -52.03
N ARG A 478 -20.25 -47.13 -51.80
CA ARG A 478 -20.63 -46.09 -52.76
C ARG A 478 -19.55 -45.02 -52.75
N THR A 479 -19.38 -44.34 -53.88
CA THR A 479 -18.36 -43.31 -54.05
C THR A 479 -18.94 -41.90 -53.83
N PRO A 480 -18.12 -40.90 -53.46
CA PRO A 480 -18.60 -39.55 -53.22
C PRO A 480 -19.14 -38.90 -54.49
N ARG A 481 -20.06 -37.95 -54.32
CA ARG A 481 -20.68 -37.17 -55.40
C ARG A 481 -20.55 -35.70 -55.09
N GLY A 482 -20.38 -34.86 -56.11
CA GLY A 482 -20.29 -33.43 -55.90
C GLY A 482 -20.26 -32.65 -57.20
N ASN A 483 -20.19 -31.33 -57.06
CA ASN A 483 -20.06 -30.41 -58.19
C ASN A 483 -19.10 -29.27 -57.84
N PHE A 484 -18.13 -29.02 -58.73
CA PHE A 484 -17.28 -27.84 -58.68
C PHE A 484 -17.97 -26.70 -59.42
N GLU A 485 -18.56 -25.75 -58.70
CA GLU A 485 -19.49 -24.76 -59.26
C GLU A 485 -18.77 -23.49 -59.73
N GLU A 486 -17.90 -22.93 -58.89
CA GLU A 486 -17.30 -21.61 -59.11
C GLU A 486 -15.80 -21.61 -58.83
N LEU A 487 -15.04 -20.92 -59.69
CA LEU A 487 -13.61 -20.64 -59.52
C LEU A 487 -13.33 -19.19 -59.91
N THR A 488 -12.82 -18.39 -58.98
CA THR A 488 -12.38 -17.02 -59.21
C THR A 488 -10.93 -16.84 -58.72
N ALA A 489 -10.24 -15.81 -59.22
CA ALA A 489 -8.87 -15.52 -58.82
C ALA A 489 -8.68 -14.04 -58.49
N THR A 490 -7.94 -13.79 -57.42
CA THR A 490 -7.44 -12.48 -57.00
C THR A 490 -5.93 -12.57 -56.82
N ALA A 491 -5.24 -11.44 -56.66
CA ALA A 491 -3.77 -11.48 -56.58
C ALA A 491 -3.31 -12.38 -55.41
N GLY A 492 -2.57 -13.44 -55.72
CA GLY A 492 -2.04 -14.40 -54.76
C GLY A 492 -3.00 -15.51 -54.29
N THR A 493 -4.26 -15.52 -54.73
CA THR A 493 -5.26 -16.49 -54.25
C THR A 493 -6.27 -16.92 -55.32
N VAL A 494 -6.80 -18.14 -55.18
CA VAL A 494 -7.99 -18.62 -55.88
C VAL A 494 -9.10 -18.88 -54.89
N ALA A 495 -10.34 -18.52 -55.22
CA ALA A 495 -11.52 -18.86 -54.44
C ALA A 495 -12.37 -19.87 -55.21
N LEU A 496 -12.80 -20.92 -54.52
CA LEU A 496 -13.57 -22.02 -55.06
C LEU A 496 -14.83 -22.26 -54.24
N LYS A 497 -15.90 -22.72 -54.90
CA LYS A 497 -17.15 -23.09 -54.27
C LYS A 497 -17.80 -24.28 -54.98
N GLY A 498 -18.51 -25.08 -54.21
CA GLY A 498 -19.31 -26.19 -54.71
C GLY A 498 -19.97 -26.98 -53.58
N TRP A 499 -20.23 -28.25 -53.84
CA TRP A 499 -20.69 -29.21 -52.83
C TRP A 499 -20.13 -30.60 -53.12
N ALA A 500 -20.00 -31.41 -52.08
CA ALA A 500 -19.66 -32.82 -52.17
C ALA A 500 -20.22 -33.57 -50.96
N LEU A 501 -20.67 -34.81 -51.17
CA LEU A 501 -21.18 -35.71 -50.13
C LEU A 501 -20.80 -37.15 -50.46
N ASP A 502 -20.72 -37.99 -49.43
CA ASP A 502 -20.63 -39.44 -49.58
C ASP A 502 -21.99 -40.05 -49.16
N PRO A 503 -22.69 -40.79 -50.05
CA PRO A 503 -23.96 -41.42 -49.71
C PRO A 503 -23.92 -42.39 -48.53
N ASP A 504 -22.74 -42.88 -48.14
CA ASP A 504 -22.54 -43.83 -47.05
C ASP A 504 -22.36 -43.19 -45.67
N THR A 505 -22.26 -41.86 -45.59
CA THR A 505 -22.11 -41.12 -44.34
C THR A 505 -22.93 -39.83 -44.33
N THR A 506 -23.31 -39.36 -43.14
CA THR A 506 -23.89 -38.03 -42.96
C THR A 506 -22.82 -36.98 -42.63
N ALA A 507 -21.58 -37.42 -42.37
CA ALA A 507 -20.46 -36.53 -42.10
C ALA A 507 -20.01 -35.78 -43.37
N PRO A 508 -19.55 -34.52 -43.25
CA PRO A 508 -18.93 -33.81 -44.36
C PRO A 508 -17.72 -34.54 -44.94
N VAL A 509 -17.62 -34.61 -46.26
CA VAL A 509 -16.47 -35.26 -46.94
C VAL A 509 -15.25 -34.34 -47.04
N SER A 510 -14.07 -34.94 -46.98
CA SER A 510 -12.81 -34.23 -47.23
C SER A 510 -12.55 -34.12 -48.74
N LEU A 511 -11.97 -33.00 -49.16
CA LEU A 511 -11.61 -32.69 -50.53
C LEU A 511 -10.11 -32.47 -50.61
N THR A 512 -9.45 -33.15 -51.54
CA THR A 512 -8.10 -32.78 -51.98
C THR A 512 -8.23 -31.77 -53.12
N VAL A 513 -7.84 -30.53 -52.87
CA VAL A 513 -7.76 -29.48 -53.89
C VAL A 513 -6.32 -29.30 -54.33
N THR A 514 -6.05 -29.39 -55.63
CA THR A 514 -4.73 -29.14 -56.20
C THR A 514 -4.74 -27.81 -56.95
N VAL A 515 -3.87 -26.86 -56.59
CA VAL A 515 -3.68 -25.57 -57.27
C VAL A 515 -2.25 -25.51 -57.81
N GLY A 516 -2.07 -25.48 -59.13
CA GLY A 516 -0.74 -25.37 -59.73
C GLY A 516 0.25 -26.49 -59.34
N GLY A 517 -0.28 -27.66 -58.94
CA GLY A 517 0.51 -28.80 -58.44
C GLY A 517 0.60 -28.91 -56.91
N THR A 518 0.24 -27.87 -56.15
CA THR A 518 0.20 -27.91 -54.69
C THR A 518 -1.14 -28.46 -54.20
N LYS A 519 -1.11 -29.44 -53.29
CA LYS A 519 -2.31 -30.05 -52.70
C LYS A 519 -2.67 -29.39 -51.36
N SER A 520 -3.96 -29.14 -51.16
CA SER A 520 -4.57 -28.65 -49.93
C SER A 520 -5.80 -29.50 -49.59
N THR A 521 -6.11 -29.64 -48.31
CA THR A 521 -7.34 -30.31 -47.85
C THR A 521 -8.40 -29.26 -47.51
N VAL A 522 -9.61 -29.46 -48.01
CA VAL A 522 -10.81 -28.64 -47.72
C VAL A 522 -11.91 -29.59 -47.26
N VAL A 523 -12.72 -29.22 -46.27
CA VAL A 523 -13.88 -30.04 -45.85
C VAL A 523 -15.15 -29.43 -46.43
N ALA A 524 -16.07 -30.27 -46.89
CA ALA A 524 -17.36 -29.83 -47.42
C ALA A 524 -18.42 -29.65 -46.33
N ASP A 525 -18.16 -28.85 -45.29
CA ASP A 525 -19.02 -28.69 -44.10
C ASP A 525 -19.94 -27.46 -44.11
N ALA A 526 -19.92 -26.69 -45.20
CA ALA A 526 -20.76 -25.51 -45.38
C ALA A 526 -22.22 -25.88 -45.65
N VAL A 527 -23.14 -25.04 -45.21
CA VAL A 527 -24.58 -25.29 -45.34
C VAL A 527 -25.05 -25.04 -46.78
N ARG A 528 -25.70 -26.04 -47.37
CA ARG A 528 -26.35 -26.03 -48.69
C ARG A 528 -27.71 -26.71 -48.59
N ALA A 529 -28.72 -25.95 -48.20
CA ALA A 529 -30.09 -26.46 -48.01
C ALA A 529 -30.70 -27.02 -49.31
N ASP A 530 -30.28 -26.52 -50.47
CA ASP A 530 -30.65 -27.06 -51.78
C ASP A 530 -30.09 -28.48 -52.01
N VAL A 531 -28.85 -28.73 -51.57
CA VAL A 531 -28.21 -30.05 -51.62
C VAL A 531 -28.86 -30.99 -50.61
N GLY A 532 -29.10 -30.54 -49.38
CA GLY A 532 -29.81 -31.35 -48.38
C GLY A 532 -31.25 -31.66 -48.78
N SER A 533 -31.93 -30.74 -49.48
CA SER A 533 -33.26 -31.01 -50.06
C SER A 533 -33.22 -32.05 -51.17
N ALA A 534 -32.17 -32.05 -52.00
CA ALA A 534 -31.98 -33.03 -53.07
C ALA A 534 -31.50 -34.41 -52.53
N PHE A 535 -30.80 -34.42 -51.40
CA PHE A 535 -30.28 -35.61 -50.73
C PHE A 535 -30.65 -35.64 -49.24
N PRO A 536 -31.93 -35.84 -48.89
CA PRO A 536 -32.42 -35.70 -47.51
C PRO A 536 -31.74 -36.61 -46.48
N GLY A 537 -31.20 -37.75 -46.93
CA GLY A 537 -30.49 -38.70 -46.07
C GLY A 537 -29.10 -38.26 -45.64
N SER A 538 -28.49 -37.25 -46.28
CA SER A 538 -27.13 -36.78 -45.99
C SER A 538 -27.10 -35.50 -45.14
N GLY A 539 -28.18 -34.71 -45.14
CA GLY A 539 -28.26 -33.42 -44.42
C GLY A 539 -27.75 -32.22 -45.24
N ASP A 540 -27.71 -31.04 -44.62
CA ASP A 540 -27.43 -29.77 -45.34
C ASP A 540 -25.94 -29.40 -45.39
N ARG A 541 -25.08 -30.02 -44.57
CA ARG A 541 -23.66 -29.63 -44.40
C ARG A 541 -22.73 -30.36 -45.35
N HIS A 542 -22.93 -30.11 -46.64
CA HIS A 542 -22.19 -30.74 -47.75
C HIS A 542 -21.67 -29.74 -48.80
N GLY A 543 -21.75 -28.45 -48.50
CA GLY A 543 -21.16 -27.39 -49.32
C GLY A 543 -19.68 -27.19 -49.02
N PHE A 544 -18.90 -26.73 -49.99
CA PHE A 544 -17.54 -26.26 -49.74
C PHE A 544 -17.35 -24.86 -50.30
N GLN A 545 -16.58 -24.05 -49.57
CA GLN A 545 -16.07 -22.77 -50.03
C GLN A 545 -14.69 -22.56 -49.43
N ALA A 546 -13.67 -22.31 -50.27
CA ALA A 546 -12.32 -22.10 -49.79
C ALA A 546 -11.60 -21.02 -50.60
N SER A 547 -10.67 -20.33 -49.95
CA SER A 547 -9.67 -19.48 -50.62
C SER A 547 -8.29 -20.08 -50.38
N LEU A 548 -7.59 -20.41 -51.46
CA LEU A 548 -6.30 -21.08 -51.42
C LEU A 548 -5.24 -20.19 -52.06
N ALA A 549 -4.03 -20.20 -51.51
CA ALA A 549 -2.90 -19.51 -52.11
C ALA A 549 -2.61 -20.07 -53.49
N ALA A 550 -2.33 -19.18 -54.45
CA ALA A 550 -2.06 -19.54 -55.83
C ALA A 550 -0.95 -18.67 -56.41
N PRO A 551 0.06 -19.25 -57.10
CA PRO A 551 1.07 -18.45 -57.78
C PRO A 551 0.43 -17.59 -58.89
N SER A 552 1.00 -16.42 -59.16
CA SER A 552 0.56 -15.56 -60.27
C SER A 552 0.75 -16.26 -61.62
N GLY A 553 -0.11 -15.96 -62.60
CA GLY A 553 -0.10 -16.59 -63.92
C GLY A 553 -1.23 -17.63 -64.09
N SER A 554 -1.15 -18.43 -65.14
CA SER A 554 -2.16 -19.46 -65.43
C SER A 554 -2.02 -20.64 -64.47
N GLN A 555 -3.06 -20.91 -63.68
CA GLN A 555 -3.11 -21.99 -62.69
C GLN A 555 -4.22 -22.98 -63.00
N GLN A 556 -3.91 -24.28 -62.92
CA GLN A 556 -4.92 -25.35 -62.98
C GLN A 556 -5.34 -25.73 -61.56
N VAL A 557 -6.66 -25.77 -61.32
CA VAL A 557 -7.29 -26.11 -60.05
C VAL A 557 -8.13 -27.36 -60.21
N CYS A 558 -7.78 -28.44 -59.53
CA CYS A 558 -8.49 -29.73 -59.54
C CYS A 558 -9.05 -30.05 -58.16
N ILE A 559 -10.27 -30.57 -58.08
CA ILE A 559 -10.89 -30.99 -56.81
C ILE A 559 -11.19 -32.49 -56.85
N THR A 560 -10.78 -33.21 -55.82
CA THR A 560 -11.07 -34.64 -55.62
C THR A 560 -11.75 -34.83 -54.28
N ALA A 561 -12.97 -35.35 -54.26
CA ALA A 561 -13.63 -35.79 -53.04
C ALA A 561 -13.04 -37.13 -52.58
N VAL A 562 -12.57 -37.16 -51.33
CA VAL A 562 -11.89 -38.30 -50.71
C VAL A 562 -12.94 -39.16 -50.02
N ASN A 563 -12.93 -40.46 -50.32
CA ASN A 563 -13.82 -41.43 -49.71
C ASN A 563 -13.27 -41.83 -48.33
N ASP A 564 -14.12 -41.90 -47.30
CA ASP A 564 -13.73 -42.33 -45.94
C ASP A 564 -13.99 -43.84 -45.68
N GLY A 565 -14.62 -44.52 -46.64
CA GLY A 565 -14.94 -45.95 -46.63
C GLY A 565 -14.27 -46.81 -47.72
N ARG A 566 -14.91 -47.94 -48.08
CA ARG A 566 -14.50 -48.97 -49.05
C ARG A 566 -14.61 -48.52 -50.52
N GLY A 567 -15.30 -47.41 -50.77
CA GLY A 567 -15.34 -46.73 -52.07
C GLY A 567 -14.01 -46.05 -52.42
N GLY A 568 -13.85 -45.64 -53.68
CA GLY A 568 -12.70 -44.87 -54.15
C GLY A 568 -12.98 -43.37 -54.25
N ASP A 569 -11.92 -42.57 -54.22
CA ASP A 569 -11.97 -41.12 -54.40
C ASP A 569 -12.57 -40.72 -55.77
N VAL A 570 -13.29 -39.60 -55.81
CA VAL A 570 -13.95 -39.09 -57.02
C VAL A 570 -13.44 -37.69 -57.38
N SER A 571 -12.94 -37.54 -58.61
CA SER A 571 -12.61 -36.21 -59.16
C SER A 571 -13.88 -35.43 -59.49
N LEU A 572 -14.01 -34.23 -58.91
CA LEU A 572 -15.08 -33.26 -59.22
C LEU A 572 -14.70 -32.35 -60.40
N GLY A 573 -13.54 -32.58 -61.02
CA GLY A 573 -13.07 -31.90 -62.22
C GLY A 573 -11.93 -30.90 -61.99
N CYS A 574 -11.35 -30.43 -63.10
CA CYS A 574 -10.29 -29.43 -63.13
C CYS A 574 -10.71 -28.20 -63.95
N ARG A 575 -10.35 -27.00 -63.49
CA ARG A 575 -10.56 -25.72 -64.18
C ARG A 575 -9.29 -24.89 -64.17
N THR A 576 -9.07 -24.08 -65.20
CA THR A 576 -7.90 -23.20 -65.31
C THR A 576 -8.31 -21.75 -65.06
N VAL A 577 -7.54 -21.01 -64.29
CA VAL A 577 -7.76 -19.59 -63.98
C VAL A 577 -6.46 -18.80 -64.05
N THR A 578 -6.52 -17.53 -64.45
CA THR A 578 -5.35 -16.64 -64.45
C THR A 578 -5.33 -15.82 -63.17
N VAL A 579 -4.31 -16.04 -62.34
CA VAL A 579 -4.09 -15.33 -61.08
C VAL A 579 -3.30 -14.05 -61.35
N PRO A 580 -3.83 -12.86 -61.02
CA PRO A 580 -3.10 -11.59 -61.16
C PRO A 580 -1.81 -11.58 -60.31
N SER A 581 -0.75 -10.92 -60.79
CA SER A 581 0.48 -10.73 -60.00
C SER A 581 0.25 -9.77 -58.84
N SER A 582 0.67 -10.15 -57.63
CA SER A 582 0.62 -9.32 -56.41
C SER A 582 1.85 -8.43 -56.21
N VAL A 583 2.82 -8.44 -57.13
CA VAL A 583 3.96 -7.53 -57.08
C VAL A 583 3.46 -6.15 -57.50
N PRO A 584 3.49 -5.12 -56.62
CA PRO A 584 3.37 -3.75 -57.08
C PRO A 584 4.51 -3.56 -58.09
N VAL A 585 4.17 -3.24 -59.33
CA VAL A 585 5.18 -2.88 -60.31
C VAL A 585 5.89 -1.67 -59.72
N ASP A 586 7.18 -1.78 -59.42
CA ASP A 586 8.01 -0.63 -59.03
C ASP A 586 7.92 0.40 -60.16
N ARG A 587 7.31 1.55 -59.87
CA ARG A 587 7.05 2.62 -60.84
C ARG A 587 8.13 3.70 -60.79
N GLY A 588 9.21 3.49 -60.04
CA GLY A 588 10.28 4.46 -59.86
C GLY A 588 9.86 5.71 -59.08
N ARG A 589 8.82 5.62 -58.24
CA ARG A 589 8.30 6.76 -57.46
C ARG A 589 9.16 6.94 -56.22
N THR A 590 9.73 8.13 -56.05
CA THR A 590 10.60 8.43 -54.91
C THR A 590 9.82 8.40 -53.58
N PRO A 591 10.44 7.99 -52.47
CA PRO A 591 9.80 7.99 -51.16
C PRO A 591 9.48 9.41 -50.70
N PHE A 592 8.54 9.55 -49.77
CA PHE A 592 8.18 10.84 -49.18
C PHE A 592 7.91 10.67 -47.68
N GLY A 593 7.94 11.76 -46.92
CA GLY A 593 7.76 11.71 -45.48
C GLY A 593 8.01 13.04 -44.82
N ASN A 594 8.09 13.04 -43.50
CA ASN A 594 8.35 14.25 -42.73
C ASN A 594 9.39 14.01 -41.62
N PHE A 595 10.35 14.93 -41.51
CA PHE A 595 11.28 14.98 -40.38
C PHE A 595 10.74 15.91 -39.29
N GLU A 596 10.12 15.31 -38.29
CA GLU A 596 9.24 16.01 -37.35
C GLU A 596 10.04 16.68 -36.23
N SER A 597 10.97 15.96 -35.61
CA SER A 597 11.74 16.48 -34.46
C SER A 597 13.20 16.03 -34.44
N ALA A 598 14.03 16.91 -33.87
CA ALA A 598 15.40 16.63 -33.45
C ALA A 598 15.63 17.37 -32.13
N ALA A 599 15.93 16.65 -31.06
CA ALA A 599 16.14 17.20 -29.73
C ALA A 599 17.47 16.73 -29.16
N ALA A 600 18.33 17.67 -28.77
CA ALA A 600 19.61 17.36 -28.15
C ALA A 600 19.45 17.10 -26.64
N SER A 601 20.07 16.04 -26.14
CA SER A 601 20.15 15.72 -24.72
C SER A 601 21.42 14.93 -24.44
N GLY A 602 22.22 15.37 -23.46
CA GLY A 602 23.31 14.57 -22.87
C GLY A 602 24.28 13.90 -23.87
N GLY A 603 24.84 14.65 -24.83
CA GLY A 603 25.76 14.08 -25.83
C GLY A 603 25.10 13.25 -26.94
N ALA A 604 23.77 13.31 -27.05
CA ALA A 604 23.00 12.61 -28.08
C ALA A 604 21.90 13.51 -28.65
N VAL A 605 21.31 13.06 -29.77
CA VAL A 605 20.13 13.67 -30.39
C VAL A 605 19.06 12.61 -30.58
N THR A 606 17.86 12.87 -30.07
CA THR A 606 16.67 12.06 -30.35
C THR A 606 15.93 12.65 -31.55
N VAL A 607 15.63 11.80 -32.53
CA VAL A 607 14.94 12.16 -33.78
C VAL A 607 13.64 11.40 -33.91
N ALA A 608 12.64 12.00 -34.55
CA ALA A 608 11.41 11.31 -34.94
C ALA A 608 10.85 11.85 -36.28
N GLY A 609 10.10 10.99 -36.95
CA GLY A 609 9.48 11.26 -38.25
C GLY A 609 8.65 10.09 -38.75
N TRP A 610 8.28 10.15 -40.03
CA TRP A 610 7.76 9.02 -40.79
C TRP A 610 8.20 9.12 -42.24
N ALA A 611 8.21 7.98 -42.94
CA ALA A 611 8.50 7.92 -44.36
C ALA A 611 7.71 6.78 -45.02
N ILE A 612 7.29 6.98 -46.26
CA ILE A 612 6.56 6.00 -47.09
C ILE A 612 7.21 5.95 -48.47
N ASP A 613 7.35 4.74 -49.02
CA ASP A 613 7.65 4.51 -50.42
C ASP A 613 6.35 4.07 -51.14
N PRO A 614 5.84 4.83 -52.13
CA PRO A 614 4.60 4.50 -52.83
C PRO A 614 4.60 3.15 -53.57
N ASP A 615 5.79 2.59 -53.85
CA ASP A 615 5.97 1.36 -54.63
C ASP A 615 6.09 0.10 -53.76
N THR A 616 6.14 0.23 -52.42
CA THR A 616 6.17 -0.90 -51.49
C THR A 616 5.31 -0.65 -50.25
N ALA A 617 4.73 -1.72 -49.70
CA ALA A 617 4.03 -1.66 -48.41
C ALA A 617 4.98 -1.89 -47.21
N LYS A 618 6.25 -2.22 -47.47
CA LYS A 618 7.24 -2.51 -46.41
C LYS A 618 7.74 -1.21 -45.77
N PRO A 619 8.05 -1.21 -44.46
CA PRO A 619 8.79 -0.12 -43.84
C PRO A 619 10.15 0.08 -44.51
N LEU A 620 10.51 1.32 -44.85
CA LEU A 620 11.78 1.63 -45.51
C LEU A 620 12.90 2.00 -44.51
N GLN A 621 14.14 1.95 -44.99
CA GLN A 621 15.28 2.48 -44.24
C GLN A 621 15.26 4.02 -44.25
N VAL A 622 15.57 4.62 -43.11
CA VAL A 622 15.84 6.04 -42.97
C VAL A 622 17.29 6.20 -42.53
N HIS A 623 18.08 6.95 -43.28
CA HIS A 623 19.45 7.28 -42.90
C HIS A 623 19.46 8.65 -42.23
N VAL A 624 19.88 8.69 -40.98
CA VAL A 624 19.96 9.92 -40.20
C VAL A 624 21.42 10.29 -40.03
N TYR A 625 21.75 11.50 -40.48
CA TYR A 625 23.08 12.08 -40.39
C TYR A 625 23.11 13.06 -39.23
N VAL A 626 24.06 12.91 -38.30
CA VAL A 626 24.36 13.85 -37.22
C VAL A 626 25.78 14.38 -37.47
N GLY A 627 25.89 15.60 -37.99
CA GLY A 627 27.17 16.11 -38.49
C GLY A 627 27.67 15.25 -39.66
N SER A 628 28.85 14.65 -39.52
CA SER A 628 29.43 13.73 -40.51
C SER A 628 29.10 12.25 -40.25
N ALA A 629 28.49 11.90 -39.12
CA ALA A 629 28.16 10.52 -38.77
C ALA A 629 26.79 10.13 -39.31
N ALA A 630 26.67 8.94 -39.90
CA ALA A 630 25.43 8.43 -40.48
C ALA A 630 24.97 7.16 -39.76
N THR A 631 23.69 7.07 -39.43
CA THR A 631 23.05 5.89 -38.83
C THR A 631 21.83 5.47 -39.65
N ALA A 632 21.76 4.20 -40.03
CA ALA A 632 20.58 3.63 -40.66
C ALA A 632 19.60 3.13 -39.59
N ILE A 633 18.34 3.56 -39.70
CA ILE A 633 17.20 3.09 -38.88
C ILE A 633 16.09 2.61 -39.81
N VAL A 634 15.10 1.90 -39.26
CA VAL A 634 13.92 1.44 -40.03
C VAL A 634 12.70 2.23 -39.56
N ALA A 635 11.85 2.63 -40.50
CA ALA A 635 10.61 3.34 -40.20
C ALA A 635 9.45 2.38 -39.86
N ASP A 636 9.60 1.49 -38.88
CA ASP A 636 8.60 0.46 -38.56
C ASP A 636 7.73 0.76 -37.32
N VAL A 637 7.83 1.98 -36.76
CA VAL A 637 7.03 2.44 -35.62
C VAL A 637 5.59 2.71 -36.07
N SER A 638 4.60 2.25 -35.30
CA SER A 638 3.19 2.45 -35.61
C SER A 638 2.79 3.93 -35.54
N ARG A 639 2.13 4.41 -36.60
CA ARG A 639 1.57 5.75 -36.79
C ARG A 639 0.15 5.63 -37.37
N PRO A 640 -0.87 5.40 -36.53
CA PRO A 640 -2.26 5.27 -36.99
C PRO A 640 -2.77 6.53 -37.71
N ASP A 641 -2.26 7.71 -37.35
CA ASP A 641 -2.54 8.97 -38.03
C ASP A 641 -2.02 9.01 -39.47
N VAL A 642 -0.83 8.47 -39.71
CA VAL A 642 -0.25 8.31 -41.05
C VAL A 642 -1.04 7.28 -41.85
N ALA A 643 -1.44 6.16 -41.24
CA ALA A 643 -2.30 5.16 -41.88
C ALA A 643 -3.68 5.72 -42.27
N ALA A 644 -4.26 6.61 -41.45
CA ALA A 644 -5.52 7.25 -41.77
C ALA A 644 -5.42 8.17 -43.01
N ALA A 645 -4.27 8.84 -43.18
CA ALA A 645 -4.01 9.69 -44.35
C ALA A 645 -3.57 8.88 -45.60
N TYR A 646 -2.85 7.77 -45.39
CA TYR A 646 -2.32 6.89 -46.45
C TYR A 646 -2.70 5.42 -46.21
N PRO A 647 -3.98 5.03 -46.36
CA PRO A 647 -4.46 3.70 -45.95
C PRO A 647 -3.80 2.54 -46.69
N ALA A 648 -3.36 2.76 -47.93
CA ALA A 648 -2.71 1.73 -48.75
C ALA A 648 -1.32 1.32 -48.23
N SER A 649 -0.67 2.16 -47.42
CA SER A 649 0.68 1.91 -46.89
C SER A 649 0.65 1.18 -45.55
N GLY A 650 -0.42 1.28 -44.77
CA GLY A 650 -0.51 0.74 -43.41
C GLY A 650 0.09 1.67 -42.35
N ASP A 651 0.17 1.21 -41.10
CA ASP A 651 0.54 2.03 -39.94
C ASP A 651 2.00 1.96 -39.55
N ARG A 652 2.77 0.97 -40.03
CA ARG A 652 4.18 0.78 -39.66
C ARG A 652 5.14 1.57 -40.55
N HIS A 653 5.05 2.91 -40.49
CA HIS A 653 5.86 3.82 -41.33
C HIS A 653 6.51 4.98 -40.54
N GLY A 654 6.43 4.98 -39.21
CA GLY A 654 7.09 5.95 -38.34
C GLY A 654 8.52 5.55 -37.96
N PHE A 655 9.37 6.53 -37.64
CA PHE A 655 10.70 6.27 -37.06
C PHE A 655 10.93 7.13 -35.81
N SER A 656 11.68 6.58 -34.86
CA SER A 656 12.19 7.27 -33.67
C SER A 656 13.50 6.65 -33.22
N ALA A 657 14.54 7.45 -32.98
CA ALA A 657 15.84 6.95 -32.56
C ALA A 657 16.63 8.00 -31.76
N THR A 658 17.48 7.55 -30.82
CA THR A 658 18.46 8.38 -30.13
C THR A 658 19.85 8.05 -30.64
N LEU A 659 20.56 9.06 -31.15
CA LEU A 659 21.83 8.93 -31.86
C LEU A 659 22.94 9.69 -31.13
N PRO A 660 24.14 9.12 -30.97
CA PRO A 660 25.29 9.85 -30.42
C PRO A 660 25.60 11.11 -31.24
N ALA A 661 25.98 12.19 -30.56
CA ALA A 661 26.23 13.47 -31.19
C ALA A 661 27.42 14.19 -30.54
N GLY A 662 28.29 14.79 -31.37
CA GLY A 662 29.36 15.63 -30.86
C GLY A 662 28.83 16.87 -30.14
N THR A 663 29.60 17.42 -29.20
CA THR A 663 29.25 18.68 -28.53
C THR A 663 29.32 19.86 -29.50
N GLY A 664 28.48 20.86 -29.30
CA GLY A 664 28.36 22.05 -30.16
C GLY A 664 27.16 21.97 -31.11
N SER A 665 27.14 22.87 -32.09
CA SER A 665 26.09 22.90 -33.10
C SER A 665 26.21 21.70 -34.04
N GLN A 666 25.18 20.86 -34.10
CA GLN A 666 25.08 19.68 -34.95
C GLN A 666 23.98 19.88 -35.97
N ASN A 667 24.29 19.62 -37.24
CA ASN A 667 23.28 19.55 -38.30
C ASN A 667 22.76 18.12 -38.42
N VAL A 668 21.45 17.93 -38.27
CA VAL A 668 20.81 16.61 -38.26
C VAL A 668 19.87 16.49 -39.44
N CYS A 669 20.16 15.58 -40.37
CA CYS A 669 19.37 15.39 -41.59
C CYS A 669 18.86 13.95 -41.70
N ALA A 670 17.60 13.77 -42.08
CA ALA A 670 17.00 12.46 -42.31
C ALA A 670 16.73 12.24 -43.81
N PHE A 671 17.10 11.07 -44.31
CA PHE A 671 16.91 10.65 -45.70
C PHE A 671 16.10 9.35 -45.74
N ALA A 672 14.99 9.35 -46.47
CA ALA A 672 14.27 8.15 -46.82
C ALA A 672 15.02 7.42 -47.95
N ILE A 673 15.37 6.16 -47.72
CA ILE A 673 16.07 5.33 -48.69
C ILE A 673 15.05 4.52 -49.48
N ASN A 674 15.09 4.65 -50.80
CA ASN A 674 14.17 4.00 -51.74
C ASN A 674 14.36 2.48 -51.74
N ASP A 675 13.25 1.73 -51.73
CA ASP A 675 13.25 0.25 -51.83
C ASP A 675 12.92 -0.15 -53.28
N GLY A 676 13.91 -0.06 -54.18
CA GLY A 676 13.73 -0.33 -55.60
C GLY A 676 14.45 0.66 -56.52
N ALA A 677 13.97 0.80 -57.75
CA ALA A 677 14.40 1.83 -58.70
C ALA A 677 13.88 3.20 -58.24
N GLY A 678 14.73 4.24 -58.26
CA GLY A 678 14.34 5.56 -57.81
C GLY A 678 15.44 6.28 -57.03
N ALA A 679 15.20 7.54 -56.69
CA ALA A 679 16.10 8.36 -55.89
C ALA A 679 15.70 8.35 -54.41
N ASN A 680 16.69 8.46 -53.52
CA ASN A 680 16.46 8.70 -52.09
C ASN A 680 15.95 10.12 -51.86
N THR A 681 15.10 10.31 -50.84
CA THR A 681 14.47 11.61 -50.57
C THR A 681 14.99 12.20 -49.26
N VAL A 682 15.38 13.49 -49.29
CA VAL A 682 15.68 14.23 -48.06
C VAL A 682 14.38 14.60 -47.37
N LEU A 683 14.15 14.06 -46.17
CA LEU A 683 12.96 14.35 -45.37
C LEU A 683 13.04 15.70 -44.66
N GLY A 684 14.27 16.17 -44.38
CA GLY A 684 14.56 17.47 -43.82
C GLY A 684 15.84 17.49 -43.01
N CYS A 685 16.26 18.70 -42.63
CA CYS A 685 17.40 18.94 -41.74
C CYS A 685 16.99 19.89 -40.60
N LYS A 686 17.53 19.66 -39.40
CA LYS A 686 17.37 20.51 -38.22
C LYS A 686 18.73 20.71 -37.56
N THR A 687 19.02 21.94 -37.14
CA THR A 687 20.22 22.24 -36.36
C THR A 687 19.90 22.18 -34.88
N VAL A 688 20.68 21.42 -34.12
CA VAL A 688 20.55 21.27 -32.66
C VAL A 688 21.87 21.56 -31.99
N THR A 689 21.86 22.18 -30.81
CA THR A 689 23.09 22.43 -30.04
C THR A 689 23.20 21.40 -28.92
N VAL A 690 24.23 20.56 -28.98
CA VAL A 690 24.50 19.54 -27.96
C VAL A 690 25.48 20.12 -26.95
N THR A 691 25.05 20.32 -25.71
CA THR A 691 25.93 20.82 -24.64
C THR A 691 26.86 19.72 -24.13
N SER A 692 28.12 20.09 -23.83
CA SER A 692 29.07 19.18 -23.20
C SER A 692 28.63 18.82 -21.78
N THR A 693 28.67 17.53 -21.44
CA THR A 693 28.45 17.05 -20.06
C THR A 693 29.76 16.94 -19.26
N ALA A 694 30.91 17.01 -19.94
CA ALA A 694 32.23 16.85 -19.31
C ALA A 694 32.42 17.83 -18.14
N PRO A 695 32.94 17.37 -16.99
CA PRO A 695 33.14 18.23 -15.83
C PRO A 695 33.97 19.48 -16.16
N VAL A 696 33.53 20.61 -15.62
CA VAL A 696 34.25 21.88 -15.60
C VAL A 696 34.61 22.15 -14.15
N GLY A 697 35.78 22.72 -13.90
CA GLY A 697 36.28 22.86 -12.55
C GLY A 697 37.66 23.47 -12.52
N ASN A 698 38.12 23.72 -11.30
CA ASN A 698 39.45 24.25 -11.03
C ASN A 698 40.02 23.59 -9.78
N VAL A 699 41.31 23.23 -9.84
CA VAL A 699 42.07 22.79 -8.67
C VAL A 699 42.80 24.02 -8.13
N GLU A 700 42.51 24.36 -6.88
CA GLU A 700 42.91 25.63 -6.28
C GLU A 700 44.16 25.47 -5.42
N SER A 701 44.31 24.33 -4.76
CA SER A 701 45.51 24.00 -4.00
C SER A 701 45.83 22.52 -4.09
N VAL A 702 47.13 22.22 -4.13
CA VAL A 702 47.66 20.87 -3.90
C VAL A 702 48.90 21.01 -3.01
N SER A 703 48.89 20.36 -1.85
CA SER A 703 49.95 20.50 -0.84
C SER A 703 50.26 19.19 -0.14
N GLY A 704 51.51 18.99 0.26
CA GLY A 704 51.92 17.89 1.14
C GLY A 704 51.96 18.34 2.61
N ALA A 705 51.61 17.43 3.51
CA ALA A 705 51.75 17.55 4.96
C ALA A 705 52.32 16.24 5.51
N ALA A 706 52.63 16.17 6.81
CA ALA A 706 53.17 14.96 7.40
C ALA A 706 52.24 13.76 7.18
N GLY A 707 52.71 12.78 6.40
CA GLY A 707 51.98 11.56 6.08
C GLY A 707 50.77 11.71 5.14
N SER A 708 50.59 12.85 4.46
CA SER A 708 49.44 13.04 3.56
C SER A 708 49.66 14.10 2.48
N VAL A 709 48.86 14.02 1.42
CA VAL A 709 48.69 15.09 0.43
C VAL A 709 47.23 15.53 0.41
N SER A 710 47.00 16.82 0.27
CA SER A 710 45.67 17.40 0.17
C SER A 710 45.49 18.16 -1.14
N ALA A 711 44.28 18.11 -1.69
CA ALA A 711 43.88 18.87 -2.86
C ALA A 711 42.50 19.50 -2.62
N THR A 712 42.36 20.79 -2.93
CA THR A 712 41.08 21.51 -2.84
C THR A 712 40.72 22.13 -4.18
N GLY A 713 39.43 22.25 -4.44
CA GLY A 713 38.94 22.81 -5.68
C GLY A 713 37.42 22.83 -5.75
N TRP A 714 36.91 23.01 -6.96
CA TRP A 714 35.51 22.80 -7.29
C TRP A 714 35.37 22.15 -8.65
N MET A 715 34.28 21.40 -8.84
CA MET A 715 33.93 20.78 -10.11
C MET A 715 32.41 20.72 -10.27
N VAL A 716 31.90 21.11 -11.45
CA VAL A 716 30.49 21.04 -11.86
C VAL A 716 30.36 20.18 -13.12
N SER A 717 29.23 19.50 -13.29
CA SER A 717 28.84 18.91 -14.57
C SER A 717 27.78 19.80 -15.21
N PRO A 718 28.04 20.47 -16.35
CA PRO A 718 27.10 21.44 -16.95
C PRO A 718 25.71 20.91 -17.35
N GLY A 719 25.46 19.61 -17.20
CA GLY A 719 24.15 18.97 -17.42
C GLY A 719 23.49 18.38 -16.17
N SER A 720 24.12 18.44 -14.98
CA SER A 720 23.60 17.86 -13.72
C SER A 720 23.77 18.80 -12.52
N PRO A 721 22.72 19.02 -11.71
CA PRO A 721 22.88 19.68 -10.42
C PRO A 721 23.55 18.78 -9.36
N ASP A 722 23.72 17.49 -9.65
CA ASP A 722 24.34 16.53 -8.74
C ASP A 722 25.84 16.81 -8.54
N ALA A 723 26.34 16.48 -7.34
CA ALA A 723 27.74 16.60 -7.00
C ALA A 723 28.62 15.69 -7.87
N VAL A 724 29.77 16.22 -8.32
CA VAL A 724 30.68 15.53 -9.25
C VAL A 724 31.65 14.62 -8.48
N PRO A 725 31.82 13.34 -8.87
CA PRO A 725 32.88 12.50 -8.34
C PRO A 725 34.26 13.02 -8.77
N VAL A 726 35.16 13.15 -7.80
CA VAL A 726 36.55 13.60 -7.97
C VAL A 726 37.47 12.45 -7.64
N HIS A 727 38.40 12.09 -8.54
CA HIS A 727 39.47 11.15 -8.23
C HIS A 727 40.79 11.88 -8.05
N VAL A 728 41.44 11.66 -6.91
CA VAL A 728 42.81 12.12 -6.65
C VAL A 728 43.74 10.94 -6.76
N TYR A 729 44.61 10.96 -7.77
CA TYR A 729 45.63 9.95 -8.00
C TYR A 729 46.95 10.41 -7.39
N VAL A 730 47.54 9.61 -6.52
CA VAL A 730 48.90 9.79 -6.01
C VAL A 730 49.76 8.66 -6.55
N ASP A 731 50.80 9.00 -7.32
CA ASP A 731 51.72 8.04 -7.96
C ASP A 731 51.00 6.92 -8.74
N GLY A 732 49.88 7.27 -9.37
CA GLY A 732 49.06 6.35 -10.16
C GLY A 732 47.98 5.61 -9.37
N VAL A 733 47.92 5.75 -8.03
CA VAL A 733 46.88 5.15 -7.20
C VAL A 733 45.76 6.14 -6.94
N GLY A 734 44.56 5.85 -7.46
CA GLY A 734 43.39 6.73 -7.38
C GLY A 734 42.56 6.53 -6.10
N THR A 735 42.21 7.64 -5.45
CA THR A 735 41.25 7.67 -4.33
C THR A 735 40.02 8.50 -4.71
N PRO A 736 38.79 7.97 -4.54
CA PRO A 736 37.56 8.69 -4.87
C PRO A 736 37.15 9.68 -3.76
N PHE A 737 36.61 10.82 -4.19
CA PHE A 737 36.00 11.87 -3.39
C PHE A 737 34.76 12.41 -4.13
N THR A 738 34.00 13.28 -3.48
CA THR A 738 32.83 13.94 -4.07
C THR A 738 32.98 15.46 -3.91
N ALA A 739 32.63 16.21 -4.94
CA ALA A 739 32.56 17.66 -4.89
C ALA A 739 31.19 18.12 -4.39
N ASP A 740 30.90 17.99 -3.10
CA ASP A 740 29.60 18.31 -2.47
C ASP A 740 29.67 19.42 -1.40
N LEU A 741 30.84 20.06 -1.25
CA LEU A 741 31.06 21.17 -0.33
C LEU A 741 30.45 22.46 -0.89
N ASP A 742 29.97 23.31 0.01
CA ASP A 742 29.32 24.56 -0.37
C ASP A 742 30.34 25.59 -0.91
N ARG A 743 30.07 26.10 -2.11
CA ARG A 743 30.83 27.13 -2.84
C ARG A 743 29.86 28.15 -3.44
N PRO A 744 29.45 29.16 -2.66
CA PRO A 744 28.50 30.17 -3.12
C PRO A 744 28.96 30.95 -4.37
N ASP A 745 30.27 31.13 -4.53
CA ASP A 745 30.89 31.74 -5.72
C ASP A 745 30.68 30.90 -6.99
N VAL A 746 30.82 29.57 -6.88
CA VAL A 746 30.54 28.63 -7.97
C VAL A 746 29.04 28.59 -8.26
N GLY A 747 28.20 28.57 -7.23
CA GLY A 747 26.74 28.66 -7.39
C GLY A 747 26.29 29.96 -8.06
N ALA A 748 26.98 31.08 -7.84
CA ALA A 748 26.71 32.33 -8.55
C ALA A 748 27.14 32.29 -10.03
N ALA A 749 28.23 31.60 -10.35
CA ALA A 749 28.70 31.41 -11.74
C ALA A 749 27.86 30.36 -12.51
N TYR A 750 27.30 29.37 -11.80
CA TYR A 750 26.44 28.31 -12.35
C TYR A 750 25.09 28.23 -11.61
N PRO A 751 24.19 29.24 -11.72
CA PRO A 751 22.98 29.31 -10.90
C PRO A 751 22.04 28.11 -11.02
N ALA A 752 21.99 27.48 -12.20
CA ALA A 752 21.13 26.32 -12.44
C ALA A 752 21.61 25.03 -11.76
N LEU A 753 22.85 24.99 -11.27
CA LEU A 753 23.48 23.80 -10.68
C LEU A 753 23.56 23.85 -9.15
N GLY A 754 23.34 25.03 -8.54
CA GLY A 754 23.48 25.24 -7.10
C GLY A 754 24.94 25.41 -6.64
N SER A 755 25.17 25.54 -5.33
CA SER A 755 26.48 25.88 -4.76
C SER A 755 27.29 24.67 -4.26
N ARG A 756 26.71 23.48 -4.16
CA ARG A 756 27.35 22.30 -3.56
C ARG A 756 28.27 21.55 -4.54
N HIS A 757 29.36 22.22 -4.93
CA HIS A 757 30.28 21.73 -5.98
C HIS A 757 31.77 21.90 -5.63
N GLY A 758 32.10 22.20 -4.36
CA GLY A 758 33.48 22.23 -3.86
C GLY A 758 33.96 20.86 -3.41
N PHE A 759 35.27 20.59 -3.49
CA PHE A 759 35.87 19.39 -2.91
C PHE A 759 37.09 19.74 -2.05
N SER A 760 37.32 18.92 -1.03
CA SER A 760 38.54 18.90 -0.23
C SER A 760 38.93 17.44 -0.02
N ALA A 761 40.02 17.04 -0.65
CA ALA A 761 40.53 15.67 -0.64
C ALA A 761 41.82 15.61 0.19
N THR A 762 41.97 14.58 1.01
CA THR A 762 43.22 14.27 1.71
C THR A 762 43.52 12.80 1.57
N VAL A 763 44.70 12.47 1.03
CA VAL A 763 45.14 11.11 0.74
C VAL A 763 46.39 10.81 1.59
N PRO A 764 46.38 9.77 2.43
CA PRO A 764 47.56 9.36 3.19
C PRO A 764 48.68 8.86 2.26
N VAL A 765 49.91 9.30 2.51
CA VAL A 765 51.10 8.91 1.73
C VAL A 765 52.33 8.78 2.63
N ALA A 766 53.36 8.08 2.16
CA ALA A 766 54.65 8.05 2.87
C ALA A 766 55.33 9.43 2.84
N ALA A 767 56.41 9.61 3.61
CA ALA A 767 57.27 10.78 3.45
C ALA A 767 58.05 10.68 2.13
N GLY A 768 58.10 11.76 1.35
CA GLY A 768 58.74 11.77 0.04
C GLY A 768 58.04 12.64 -1.01
N ALA A 769 58.60 12.65 -2.22
CA ALA A 769 58.06 13.36 -3.37
C ALA A 769 57.01 12.49 -4.09
N HIS A 770 55.83 13.06 -4.33
CA HIS A 770 54.68 12.39 -4.94
C HIS A 770 54.15 13.18 -6.13
N THR A 771 53.64 12.49 -7.14
CA THR A 771 52.88 13.08 -8.25
C THR A 771 51.40 12.95 -7.98
N VAL A 772 50.69 14.07 -7.85
CA VAL A 772 49.27 14.14 -7.54
C VAL A 772 48.51 14.63 -8.77
N CYS A 773 47.61 13.82 -9.32
CA CYS A 773 46.76 14.19 -10.46
C CYS A 773 45.29 14.18 -10.07
N VAL A 774 44.54 15.21 -10.43
CA VAL A 774 43.13 15.34 -10.05
C VAL A 774 42.24 15.23 -11.30
N TRP A 775 41.22 14.39 -11.19
CA TRP A 775 40.26 14.09 -12.25
C TRP A 775 38.83 14.36 -11.78
N GLY A 776 38.01 14.95 -12.65
CA GLY A 776 36.55 14.97 -12.49
C GLY A 776 35.90 13.92 -13.38
N LEU A 777 35.00 13.13 -12.82
CA LEU A 777 34.33 12.04 -13.52
C LEU A 777 32.89 12.43 -13.88
N ASP A 778 32.51 12.21 -15.14
CA ASP A 778 31.13 12.35 -15.60
C ASP A 778 30.26 11.19 -15.08
N VAL A 779 29.12 11.51 -14.46
CA VAL A 779 28.19 10.54 -13.84
C VAL A 779 27.19 9.91 -14.83
N ARG A 780 27.20 10.31 -16.10
CA ARG A 780 26.25 9.86 -17.15
C ARG A 780 26.94 9.14 -18.32
N GLY A 781 28.16 8.65 -18.12
CA GLY A 781 28.93 7.93 -19.13
C GLY A 781 29.68 8.82 -20.13
N GLY A 782 29.82 10.12 -19.84
CA GLY A 782 30.60 11.07 -20.62
C GLY A 782 32.12 11.00 -20.38
N GLN A 783 32.87 11.89 -21.03
CA GLN A 783 34.33 11.93 -20.91
C GLN A 783 34.79 12.44 -19.53
N HIS A 784 35.65 11.67 -18.87
CA HIS A 784 36.38 12.11 -17.69
C HIS A 784 37.42 13.18 -18.05
N ARG A 785 37.63 14.16 -17.17
CA ARG A 785 38.58 15.25 -17.41
C ARG A 785 39.67 15.28 -16.35
N GLN A 786 40.93 15.27 -16.80
CA GLN A 786 42.07 15.59 -15.95
C GLN A 786 42.22 17.11 -15.83
N PHE A 787 42.26 17.62 -14.60
CA PHE A 787 42.40 19.06 -14.34
C PHE A 787 43.85 19.49 -14.12
N GLY A 788 44.73 18.55 -13.79
CA GLY A 788 46.17 18.76 -13.75
C GLY A 788 46.92 17.66 -13.00
N CYS A 789 48.25 17.78 -13.00
CA CYS A 789 49.14 17.00 -12.15
C CYS A 789 50.18 17.92 -11.52
N TRP A 790 50.50 17.67 -10.25
CA TRP A 790 51.44 18.46 -9.47
C TRP A 790 52.43 17.55 -8.76
N ARG A 791 53.67 18.03 -8.57
CA ARG A 791 54.64 17.38 -7.69
C ARG A 791 54.60 18.05 -6.32
N VAL A 792 54.38 17.26 -5.28
CA VAL A 792 54.35 17.72 -3.89
C VAL A 792 55.24 16.84 -3.03
N THR A 793 55.79 17.40 -1.95
CA THR A 793 56.59 16.63 -0.99
C THR A 793 55.83 16.51 0.33
N SER A 794 55.62 15.28 0.78
CA SER A 794 55.10 14.94 2.11
C SER A 794 56.27 14.84 3.08
N SER A 795 56.22 15.61 4.18
CA SER A 795 57.31 15.77 5.16
C SER A 795 57.37 14.66 6.20
#